data_AF-L7VZD4-F1
#
_entry.id   AF-L7VZD4-F1
#
_cell.length_a   1.000
_cell.length_b   1.000
_cell.length_c   1.000
_cell.angle_alpha   90.00
_cell.angle_beta   90.00
_cell.angle_gamma   90.00
#
_symmetry.space_group_name_H-M   'P 1'
#
loop_
_entity.id
_entity.type
_entity.pdbx_description
1 polymer ?
#
loop_
_entity_poly.entity_id
_entity_poly.type
_entity_poly.pdbx_seq_one_letter_code
_entity_poly.pdbx_strand_id
1 'polypeptide(L)'
;MSDIESNALLHYTNGINASTGKYIDDCPWTADEIDQQAKEEFKRLSDKDRTFNYYKKHVDETKALQGDLNLKTWGVPPSYEPSQLDSVGWCVVIPENGDPEVLKRLEPLLQRRCTEAGKLYRVFSGADGYKLGETWNDFRGRHEIGLGLARPEKMPYYVLLVGSPEEIPFSFQYEMDVQRAVGRIYFDTPEEYACYAKSVIDAEEGKVKLPRRTVLFGTQNENDRQTTLSAENLIKPLKSLLETKSASEPQSPGLWTTDLVAPEQAYKPRLQELLGGSDTPALLFTATHGAGFVSSDSVRQRTSQGALVCQDWPGPKNWNDPLPDDFLFSACDVRNDANVWGMLAMFFACFSAGTPRQSDFIHRKQRDPREPLVVADQAFVSPLARRLLAHPNGGALALVGHIERAWPTSFIDELASRQPTVDAFQILLASLTMGHRLGYAMEAFNMRYAELSMQLLQYLYDKEGDASLIAGLWTANNDARNYVVIGDPAVRLAVAPAGKSTERLPFEFAYTQPIQLQTWCQEKAFVANPVTSAAITSIGDHPSLTTALQPLAVDGTQRQPNTQNQMHMSETTGKAAQMASSNVNIQSTSPDQAATMQVNRRPSNIDPNEDLNQPFLPLFEPPSGFDKEKYPKLYAAWEKHVTTGYEHFDTMFHRILTAFLLSHYSTVVMNWILFVVGVGFFIRSVMKGTTQDLAPAALFGGLSVITFLTYFISRPTQTVEENLHFITWLGLIYNSYWVRQLASITAATAQTDLHQITVDAIAQIQGLINRHAEAVNNRPSLIQRVLGRKKETEPNLKDKTTTKI
;
A
#
# COMPACT_ATOMS: atom_id res chain seq x y z
N MET A 1 -3.95 -35.35 22.40
CA MET A 1 -4.00 -35.03 20.97
C MET A 1 -5.45 -35.07 20.43
N SER A 2 -6.48 -34.35 20.91
CA SER A 2 -6.68 -33.03 21.57
C SER A 2 -6.45 -31.80 20.68
N ASP A 3 -7.50 -30.99 20.54
CA ASP A 3 -7.77 -30.01 19.46
C ASP A 3 -6.88 -28.76 19.42
N ILE A 4 -5.80 -28.75 20.20
CA ILE A 4 -4.80 -27.67 20.21
C ILE A 4 -3.79 -27.92 19.08
N GLU A 5 -3.32 -29.15 18.92
CA GLU A 5 -2.37 -29.53 17.85
C GLU A 5 -2.99 -29.36 16.46
N SER A 6 -4.28 -29.63 16.30
CA SER A 6 -5.00 -29.42 15.03
C SER A 6 -5.21 -27.95 14.68
N ASN A 7 -5.39 -27.06 15.67
CA ASN A 7 -5.58 -25.62 15.42
C ASN A 7 -4.27 -24.85 15.16
N ALA A 8 -3.10 -25.42 15.45
CA ALA A 8 -1.81 -24.84 15.10
C ALA A 8 -1.34 -25.25 13.69
N LEU A 9 -1.56 -26.51 13.29
CA LEU A 9 -1.11 -27.04 11.98
C LEU A 9 -1.97 -26.58 10.78
N LEU A 10 -3.24 -26.21 11.01
CA LEU A 10 -4.19 -25.92 9.92
C LEU A 10 -4.04 -24.54 9.22
N HIS A 11 -3.13 -23.70 9.68
CA HIS A 11 -2.95 -22.34 9.16
C HIS A 11 -1.90 -22.26 8.04
N TYR A 12 -1.01 -23.25 7.92
CA TYR A 12 0.10 -23.30 6.95
C TYR A 12 -0.15 -24.25 5.76
N THR A 13 -1.42 -24.47 5.40
CA THR A 13 -1.83 -25.23 4.19
C THR A 13 -2.82 -24.44 3.35
N ASN A 14 -2.44 -23.99 2.13
CA ASN A 14 -3.40 -23.42 1.18
C ASN A 14 -3.07 -23.71 -0.30
N GLY A 15 -4.08 -23.55 -1.16
CA GLY A 15 -4.01 -23.88 -2.59
C GLY A 15 -4.12 -25.39 -2.86
N ILE A 16 -4.63 -25.75 -4.05
CA ILE A 16 -4.88 -27.14 -4.45
C ILE A 16 -3.88 -27.56 -5.52
N ASN A 17 -3.25 -28.72 -5.29
CA ASN A 17 -2.38 -29.40 -6.23
C ASN A 17 -3.24 -30.18 -7.24
N ALA A 18 -3.55 -29.56 -8.37
CA ALA A 18 -4.37 -30.13 -9.44
C ALA A 18 -3.70 -31.31 -10.17
N SER A 19 -2.42 -31.58 -9.92
CA SER A 19 -1.73 -32.81 -10.35
C SER A 19 -1.91 -33.98 -9.38
N THR A 20 -2.50 -33.80 -8.18
CA THR A 20 -2.65 -34.87 -7.16
C THR A 20 -3.99 -34.92 -6.44
N GLY A 21 -4.82 -33.87 -6.49
CA GLY A 21 -6.10 -33.80 -5.78
C GLY A 21 -6.05 -33.22 -4.36
N LYS A 22 -4.85 -32.95 -3.86
CA LYS A 22 -4.59 -32.58 -2.46
C LYS A 22 -4.31 -31.08 -2.33
N TYR A 23 -4.11 -30.60 -1.10
CA TYR A 23 -3.48 -29.30 -0.91
C TYR A 23 -2.03 -29.32 -1.43
N ILE A 24 -1.47 -28.14 -1.72
CA ILE A 24 -0.06 -28.02 -2.18
C ILE A 24 0.92 -28.44 -1.07
N ASP A 25 0.54 -28.20 0.19
CA ASP A 25 1.32 -28.52 1.38
C ASP A 25 0.85 -29.83 2.03
N ASP A 26 1.21 -30.97 1.44
CA ASP A 26 1.00 -32.32 2.00
C ASP A 26 1.68 -32.52 3.38
N CYS A 27 2.61 -31.63 3.77
CA CYS A 27 3.37 -31.72 5.03
C CYS A 27 3.76 -30.32 5.54
N PRO A 28 2.80 -29.52 6.07
CA PRO A 28 3.03 -28.15 6.49
C PRO A 28 4.08 -28.07 7.62
N TRP A 29 4.89 -27.01 7.58
CA TRP A 29 5.80 -26.69 8.68
C TRP A 29 5.04 -26.31 9.96
N THR A 30 5.65 -26.54 11.13
CA THR A 30 5.16 -25.99 12.39
C THR A 30 5.52 -24.51 12.49
N ALA A 31 4.88 -23.83 13.44
CA ALA A 31 5.27 -22.48 13.85
C ALA A 31 6.78 -22.37 14.14
N ASP A 32 7.37 -23.35 14.85
CA ASP A 32 8.81 -23.36 15.19
C ASP A 32 9.72 -23.48 13.95
N GLU A 33 9.33 -24.29 12.96
CA GLU A 33 10.08 -24.44 11.71
C GLU A 33 10.04 -23.15 10.87
N ILE A 34 8.90 -22.46 10.82
CA ILE A 34 8.75 -21.17 10.13
C ILE A 34 9.48 -20.04 10.90
N ASP A 35 9.39 -20.02 12.23
CA ASP A 35 10.12 -19.08 13.09
C ASP A 35 11.64 -19.22 12.93
N GLN A 36 12.17 -20.45 12.94
CA GLN A 36 13.59 -20.68 12.66
C GLN A 36 13.97 -20.16 11.27
N GLN A 37 13.18 -20.45 10.23
CA GLN A 37 13.46 -19.97 8.88
C GLN A 37 13.41 -18.44 8.79
N ALA A 38 12.43 -17.77 9.40
CA ALA A 38 12.35 -16.32 9.45
C ALA A 38 13.59 -15.72 10.15
N LYS A 39 14.03 -16.30 11.26
CA LYS A 39 15.26 -15.91 11.99
C LYS A 39 16.55 -16.22 11.20
N GLU A 40 16.58 -17.28 10.40
CA GLU A 40 17.71 -17.59 9.52
C GLU A 40 17.77 -16.64 8.31
N GLU A 41 16.65 -16.39 7.64
CA GLU A 41 16.53 -15.42 6.55
C GLU A 41 16.94 -14.01 7.01
N PHE A 42 16.39 -13.58 8.14
CA PHE A 42 16.75 -12.35 8.83
C PHE A 42 18.26 -12.22 9.04
N LYS A 43 18.89 -13.27 9.57
CA LYS A 43 20.34 -13.30 9.79
C LYS A 43 21.13 -13.25 8.48
N ARG A 44 20.71 -14.00 7.45
CA ARG A 44 21.33 -14.01 6.11
C ARG A 44 21.29 -12.60 5.46
N LEU A 45 20.31 -11.77 5.82
CA LEU A 45 20.20 -10.37 5.41
C LEU A 45 21.05 -9.44 6.30
N SER A 46 20.94 -9.54 7.63
CA SER A 46 21.69 -8.68 8.56
C SER A 46 23.21 -8.84 8.46
N ASP A 47 23.69 -10.05 8.18
CA ASP A 47 25.12 -10.36 8.03
C ASP A 47 25.70 -9.81 6.69
N LYS A 48 24.84 -9.41 5.74
CA LYS A 48 25.24 -8.85 4.43
C LYS A 48 25.18 -7.33 4.36
N ASP A 49 24.25 -6.67 5.06
CA ASP A 49 23.85 -5.31 4.68
C ASP A 49 24.01 -4.25 5.80
N ARG A 50 24.93 -3.29 5.57
CA ARG A 50 25.11 -2.11 6.43
C ARG A 50 23.92 -1.15 6.39
N THR A 51 23.07 -1.23 5.36
CA THR A 51 21.88 -0.39 5.16
C THR A 51 20.81 -0.67 6.23
N PHE A 52 20.89 -1.80 6.92
CA PHE A 52 19.88 -2.25 7.87
C PHE A 52 19.61 -1.27 9.05
N ASN A 53 20.65 -0.61 9.57
CA ASN A 53 20.51 0.43 10.59
C ASN A 53 19.96 1.77 10.06
N TYR A 54 20.01 2.01 8.74
CA TYR A 54 19.47 3.22 8.11
C TYR A 54 17.94 3.19 8.06
N TYR A 55 17.36 2.04 7.73
CA TYR A 55 15.90 1.85 7.73
C TYR A 55 15.28 2.12 9.10
N LYS A 56 15.89 1.61 10.19
CA LYS A 56 15.42 1.87 11.56
C LYS A 56 15.29 3.37 11.86
N LYS A 57 16.25 4.19 11.41
CA LYS A 57 16.22 5.64 11.61
C LYS A 57 15.12 6.34 10.78
N HIS A 58 14.95 5.97 9.52
CA HIS A 58 13.93 6.59 8.65
C HIS A 58 12.49 6.17 9.01
N VAL A 59 12.27 5.02 9.66
CA VAL A 59 10.93 4.59 10.13
C VAL A 59 10.39 5.53 11.20
N ASP A 60 11.21 5.90 12.19
CA ASP A 60 10.82 6.85 13.24
C ASP A 60 10.52 8.24 12.66
N GLU A 61 11.37 8.71 11.72
CA GLU A 61 11.18 9.98 11.01
C GLU A 61 9.91 9.98 10.14
N THR A 62 9.53 8.84 9.54
CA THR A 62 8.32 8.71 8.71
C THR A 62 7.04 8.67 9.56
N LYS A 63 7.05 7.94 10.69
CA LYS A 63 5.89 7.90 11.61
C LYS A 63 5.61 9.26 12.24
N ALA A 64 6.64 10.05 12.55
CA ALA A 64 6.48 11.45 12.97
C ALA A 64 5.82 12.30 11.87
N LEU A 65 6.32 12.24 10.63
CA LEU A 65 5.79 13.01 9.50
C LEU A 65 4.32 12.67 9.15
N GLN A 66 3.89 11.41 9.33
CA GLN A 66 2.49 11.03 9.14
C GLN A 66 1.57 11.58 10.24
N GLY A 67 2.04 11.61 11.49
CA GLY A 67 1.27 12.15 12.63
C GLY A 67 1.11 13.68 12.59
N ASP A 68 2.19 14.41 12.29
CA ASP A 68 2.21 15.88 12.41
C ASP A 68 1.51 16.63 11.25
N LEU A 69 1.36 15.99 10.07
CA LEU A 69 1.00 16.70 8.83
C LEU A 69 -0.40 16.41 8.28
N ASN A 70 -1.16 15.46 8.84
CA ASN A 70 -2.57 15.21 8.48
C ASN A 70 -2.76 14.89 6.97
N LEU A 71 -1.83 14.12 6.40
CA LEU A 71 -1.65 13.98 4.94
C LEU A 71 -2.64 12.99 4.31
N LYS A 72 -3.33 13.45 3.26
CA LYS A 72 -4.26 12.65 2.45
C LYS A 72 -3.62 11.95 1.23
N THR A 73 -2.29 11.94 1.14
CA THR A 73 -1.55 11.36 0.00
C THR A 73 -0.69 10.20 0.46
N TRP A 74 -1.09 9.01 0.05
CA TRP A 74 -0.29 7.80 0.06
C TRP A 74 0.67 7.78 -1.16
N GLY A 75 1.77 7.02 -1.11
CA GLY A 75 2.78 6.89 -2.18
C GLY A 75 3.64 8.13 -2.49
N VAL A 76 3.02 9.30 -2.69
CA VAL A 76 3.62 10.54 -3.22
C VAL A 76 3.50 11.73 -2.25
N PRO A 77 4.35 12.78 -2.41
CA PRO A 77 4.24 14.00 -1.62
C PRO A 77 2.91 14.75 -1.80
N PRO A 78 2.44 15.51 -0.78
CA PRO A 78 1.11 16.16 -0.78
C PRO A 78 0.89 17.27 -1.82
N SER A 79 1.96 17.68 -2.52
CA SER A 79 1.91 18.62 -3.64
C SER A 79 1.48 17.98 -4.96
N TYR A 80 1.28 16.67 -4.99
CA TYR A 80 0.90 15.90 -6.17
C TYR A 80 -0.47 15.25 -5.99
N GLU A 81 -1.20 15.10 -7.10
CA GLU A 81 -2.47 14.38 -7.16
C GLU A 81 -2.20 12.95 -7.65
N PRO A 82 -2.31 11.91 -6.79
CA PRO A 82 -1.94 10.55 -7.15
C PRO A 82 -2.69 10.00 -8.37
N SER A 83 -3.91 10.47 -8.63
CA SER A 83 -4.75 9.92 -9.69
C SER A 83 -4.50 10.48 -11.10
N GLN A 84 -3.58 11.45 -11.27
CA GLN A 84 -3.35 12.15 -12.55
C GLN A 84 -1.89 12.06 -13.01
N LEU A 85 -1.68 11.63 -14.26
CA LEU A 85 -0.34 11.33 -14.79
C LEU A 85 0.50 12.58 -15.09
N ASP A 86 -0.12 13.71 -15.37
CA ASP A 86 0.57 15.01 -15.52
C ASP A 86 1.11 15.53 -14.16
N SER A 87 0.53 15.04 -13.05
CA SER A 87 0.99 15.30 -11.69
C SER A 87 2.06 14.31 -11.23
N VAL A 88 1.82 13.00 -11.32
CA VAL A 88 2.72 11.96 -10.75
C VAL A 88 3.54 11.14 -11.77
N GLY A 89 3.37 11.42 -13.06
CA GLY A 89 4.11 10.78 -14.14
C GLY A 89 3.69 9.36 -14.48
N TRP A 90 4.27 8.86 -15.57
CA TRP A 90 4.22 7.46 -15.96
C TRP A 90 5.55 7.05 -16.60
N CYS A 91 6.02 5.82 -16.34
CA CYS A 91 7.18 5.29 -17.05
C CYS A 91 7.07 3.81 -17.37
N VAL A 92 7.90 3.38 -18.33
CA VAL A 92 8.09 1.98 -18.66
C VAL A 92 9.52 1.54 -18.29
N VAL A 93 9.66 0.32 -17.75
CA VAL A 93 10.95 -0.32 -17.49
C VAL A 93 11.03 -1.62 -18.28
N ILE A 94 12.13 -1.76 -19.03
CA ILE A 94 12.37 -2.79 -20.03
C ILE A 94 13.78 -3.38 -19.76
N PRO A 95 14.05 -4.67 -20.01
CA PRO A 95 15.40 -5.22 -19.89
C PRO A 95 16.41 -4.48 -20.77
N GLU A 96 17.66 -4.45 -20.34
CA GLU A 96 18.78 -3.87 -21.10
C GLU A 96 18.91 -4.44 -22.52
N ASN A 97 18.55 -5.72 -22.70
CA ASN A 97 18.54 -6.45 -23.97
C ASN A 97 17.12 -6.83 -24.43
N GLY A 98 16.09 -6.07 -24.02
CA GLY A 98 14.69 -6.35 -24.38
C GLY A 98 14.40 -6.20 -25.88
N ASP A 99 13.43 -6.96 -26.39
CA ASP A 99 13.11 -7.01 -27.82
C ASP A 99 12.64 -5.65 -28.40
N PRO A 100 13.35 -5.08 -29.39
CA PRO A 100 12.92 -3.87 -30.09
C PRO A 100 11.55 -3.98 -30.78
N GLU A 101 11.12 -5.18 -31.19
CA GLU A 101 9.80 -5.37 -31.80
C GLU A 101 8.68 -5.21 -30.77
N VAL A 102 8.84 -5.72 -29.53
CA VAL A 102 7.89 -5.47 -28.43
C VAL A 102 7.76 -3.97 -28.15
N LEU A 103 8.87 -3.24 -28.10
CA LEU A 103 8.87 -1.77 -27.99
C LEU A 103 8.05 -1.11 -29.10
N LYS A 104 8.32 -1.48 -30.36
CA LYS A 104 7.62 -1.00 -31.56
C LYS A 104 6.12 -1.35 -31.58
N ARG A 105 5.70 -2.44 -30.91
CA ARG A 105 4.28 -2.82 -30.77
C ARG A 105 3.57 -2.10 -29.63
N LEU A 106 4.30 -1.69 -28.60
CA LEU A 106 3.79 -0.84 -27.51
C LEU A 106 3.80 0.66 -27.83
N GLU A 107 4.52 1.10 -28.87
CA GLU A 107 4.66 2.50 -29.27
C GLU A 107 3.36 3.34 -29.23
N PRO A 108 2.18 2.87 -29.67
CA PRO A 108 0.94 3.65 -29.54
C PRO A 108 0.53 3.94 -28.07
N LEU A 109 0.76 2.99 -27.16
CA LEU A 109 0.48 3.15 -25.72
C LEU A 109 1.54 4.05 -25.07
N LEU A 110 2.80 3.90 -25.48
CA LEU A 110 3.91 4.77 -25.06
C LEU A 110 3.67 6.23 -25.45
N GLN A 111 3.25 6.50 -26.70
CA GLN A 111 2.86 7.83 -27.16
C GLN A 111 1.66 8.40 -26.39
N ARG A 112 0.65 7.57 -26.09
CA ARG A 112 -0.49 7.98 -25.27
C ARG A 112 -0.05 8.37 -23.85
N ARG A 113 0.75 7.53 -23.18
CA ARG A 113 1.24 7.82 -21.82
C ARG A 113 2.25 8.98 -21.81
N CYS A 114 3.00 9.20 -22.89
CA CYS A 114 3.78 10.42 -23.08
C CYS A 114 2.92 11.68 -23.17
N THR A 115 1.76 11.59 -23.84
CA THR A 115 0.79 12.69 -23.91
C THR A 115 0.13 12.95 -22.55
N GLU A 116 -0.27 11.90 -21.83
CA GLU A 116 -0.94 12.03 -20.53
C GLU A 116 0.01 12.42 -19.37
N ALA A 117 1.29 12.03 -19.42
CA ALA A 117 2.28 12.34 -18.36
C ALA A 117 3.18 13.55 -18.66
N GLY A 118 3.23 14.02 -19.91
CA GLY A 118 3.98 15.22 -20.33
C GLY A 118 5.44 15.19 -19.87
N LYS A 119 5.88 16.22 -19.13
CA LYS A 119 7.26 16.35 -18.63
C LYS A 119 7.69 15.20 -17.68
N LEU A 120 6.74 14.42 -17.17
CA LEU A 120 6.94 13.32 -16.22
C LEU A 120 6.83 11.94 -16.90
N TYR A 121 6.87 11.87 -18.24
CA TYR A 121 7.04 10.63 -18.98
C TYR A 121 8.50 10.17 -18.98
N ARG A 122 8.78 8.87 -18.74
CA ARG A 122 10.14 8.29 -18.88
C ARG A 122 10.12 6.88 -19.50
N VAL A 123 11.23 6.51 -20.14
CA VAL A 123 11.48 5.16 -20.67
C VAL A 123 12.83 4.71 -20.11
N PHE A 124 12.86 3.56 -19.44
CA PHE A 124 14.07 2.90 -18.96
C PHE A 124 14.32 1.67 -19.84
N SER A 125 15.25 1.79 -20.79
CA SER A 125 15.56 0.77 -21.80
C SER A 125 17.02 0.84 -22.25
N GLY A 126 17.57 -0.25 -22.80
CA GLY A 126 18.98 -0.29 -23.18
C GLY A 126 19.89 -0.13 -21.96
N ALA A 127 20.94 0.69 -22.06
CA ALA A 127 21.88 0.91 -20.95
C ALA A 127 21.23 1.46 -19.66
N ASP A 128 20.06 2.12 -19.77
CA ASP A 128 19.24 2.61 -18.65
C ASP A 128 18.12 1.64 -18.24
N GLY A 129 17.91 0.54 -18.98
CA GLY A 129 16.92 -0.50 -18.65
C GLY A 129 17.28 -1.33 -17.42
N TYR A 130 16.44 -2.30 -17.08
CA TYR A 130 16.71 -3.27 -16.02
C TYR A 130 17.86 -4.21 -16.42
N LYS A 131 18.85 -4.41 -15.54
CA LYS A 131 19.99 -5.29 -15.80
C LYS A 131 19.82 -6.63 -15.08
N LEU A 132 20.10 -7.74 -15.75
CA LEU A 132 19.82 -9.08 -15.23
C LEU A 132 20.56 -9.34 -13.89
N GLY A 133 19.81 -9.56 -12.82
CA GLY A 133 20.33 -9.80 -11.47
C GLY A 133 20.50 -8.54 -10.61
N GLU A 134 20.14 -7.37 -11.11
CA GLU A 134 20.09 -6.10 -10.37
C GLU A 134 18.93 -6.12 -9.35
N THR A 135 19.16 -5.64 -8.12
CA THR A 135 18.08 -5.46 -7.13
C THR A 135 17.39 -4.10 -7.31
N TRP A 136 16.24 -3.88 -6.66
CA TRP A 136 15.65 -2.54 -6.60
C TRP A 136 16.60 -1.52 -5.95
N ASN A 137 17.41 -1.95 -4.98
CA ASN A 137 18.43 -1.11 -4.32
C ASN A 137 19.53 -0.68 -5.31
N ASP A 138 19.97 -1.57 -6.19
CA ASP A 138 21.01 -1.29 -7.19
C ASP A 138 20.46 -0.36 -8.29
N PHE A 139 19.29 -0.69 -8.87
CA PHE A 139 18.63 0.10 -9.91
C PHE A 139 18.35 1.52 -9.43
N ARG A 140 17.75 1.67 -8.24
CA ARG A 140 17.45 3.00 -7.68
C ARG A 140 18.74 3.79 -7.37
N GLY A 141 19.81 3.10 -6.97
CA GLY A 141 21.13 3.69 -6.78
C GLY A 141 21.72 4.22 -8.09
N ARG A 142 21.68 3.41 -9.15
CA ARG A 142 22.14 3.77 -10.51
C ARG A 142 21.41 4.98 -11.10
N HIS A 143 20.13 5.17 -10.76
CA HIS A 143 19.30 6.29 -11.24
C HIS A 143 19.16 7.46 -10.23
N GLU A 144 19.95 7.50 -9.16
CA GLU A 144 19.89 8.53 -8.09
C GLU A 144 18.48 8.70 -7.47
N ILE A 145 17.72 7.62 -7.36
CA ILE A 145 16.37 7.60 -6.78
C ILE A 145 16.49 7.35 -5.27
N GLY A 146 16.23 8.40 -4.49
CA GLY A 146 16.24 8.34 -3.02
C GLY A 146 15.09 7.52 -2.43
N LEU A 147 15.28 7.12 -1.16
CA LEU A 147 14.26 6.48 -0.34
C LEU A 147 13.15 7.46 0.11
N GLY A 148 11.99 6.91 0.44
CA GLY A 148 10.81 7.65 0.92
C GLY A 148 9.71 7.73 -0.15
N LEU A 149 8.82 8.72 -0.01
CA LEU A 149 7.73 8.97 -0.98
C LEU A 149 8.28 9.12 -2.40
N ALA A 150 7.60 8.53 -3.39
CA ALA A 150 8.00 8.64 -4.79
C ALA A 150 8.02 10.10 -5.24
N ARG A 151 9.13 10.52 -5.85
CA ARG A 151 9.32 11.89 -6.37
C ARG A 151 9.22 11.84 -7.91
N PRO A 152 8.08 12.24 -8.52
CA PRO A 152 7.83 12.06 -9.94
C PRO A 152 8.91 12.62 -10.87
N GLU A 153 9.55 13.73 -10.48
CA GLU A 153 10.62 14.35 -11.29
C GLU A 153 11.93 13.54 -11.35
N LYS A 154 12.17 12.66 -10.36
CA LYS A 154 13.30 11.72 -10.32
C LYS A 154 12.92 10.37 -10.95
N MET A 155 11.81 9.79 -10.52
CA MET A 155 11.17 8.66 -11.20
C MET A 155 9.65 8.73 -10.97
N PRO A 156 8.83 8.57 -12.02
CA PRO A 156 7.38 8.52 -11.92
C PRO A 156 6.82 7.54 -10.89
N TYR A 157 5.57 7.79 -10.48
CA TYR A 157 4.82 6.94 -9.57
C TYR A 157 4.21 5.72 -10.27
N TYR A 158 3.59 5.90 -11.45
CA TYR A 158 3.09 4.78 -12.26
C TYR A 158 4.22 4.16 -13.09
N VAL A 159 4.38 2.83 -12.98
CA VAL A 159 5.46 2.10 -13.67
C VAL A 159 4.96 0.82 -14.31
N LEU A 160 5.12 0.70 -15.62
CA LEU A 160 4.88 -0.54 -16.36
C LEU A 160 6.19 -1.30 -16.56
N LEU A 161 6.29 -2.50 -16.01
CA LEU A 161 7.34 -3.48 -16.33
C LEU A 161 6.94 -4.24 -17.61
N VAL A 162 7.83 -4.26 -18.60
CA VAL A 162 7.64 -5.01 -19.85
C VAL A 162 8.71 -6.09 -19.94
N GLY A 163 8.33 -7.33 -19.63
CA GLY A 163 9.25 -8.46 -19.60
C GLY A 163 8.81 -9.59 -18.67
N SER A 164 9.30 -10.79 -18.95
CA SER A 164 9.06 -11.98 -18.14
C SER A 164 9.66 -11.84 -16.73
N PRO A 165 9.21 -12.65 -15.76
CA PRO A 165 9.85 -12.73 -14.44
C PRO A 165 11.22 -13.41 -14.44
N GLU A 166 11.69 -13.98 -15.55
CA GLU A 166 13.10 -14.40 -15.72
C GLU A 166 13.98 -13.24 -16.21
N GLU A 167 13.43 -12.27 -16.95
CA GLU A 167 14.15 -11.07 -17.41
C GLU A 167 14.15 -9.93 -16.37
N ILE A 168 13.01 -9.68 -15.72
CA ILE A 168 12.85 -8.73 -14.61
C ILE A 168 12.20 -9.49 -13.44
N PRO A 169 12.93 -9.91 -12.39
CA PRO A 169 12.39 -10.74 -11.30
C PRO A 169 11.10 -10.21 -10.65
N PHE A 170 10.29 -11.10 -10.08
CA PHE A 170 9.11 -10.69 -9.31
C PHE A 170 9.46 -9.88 -8.07
N SER A 171 10.59 -10.17 -7.40
CA SER A 171 11.08 -9.39 -6.25
C SER A 171 11.28 -7.91 -6.60
N PHE A 172 11.85 -7.62 -7.77
CA PHE A 172 12.00 -6.25 -8.29
C PHE A 172 10.65 -5.53 -8.43
N GLN A 173 9.58 -6.25 -8.77
CA GLN A 173 8.24 -5.67 -8.83
C GLN A 173 7.73 -5.32 -7.42
N TYR A 174 7.72 -6.27 -6.48
CA TYR A 174 7.16 -6.01 -5.15
C TYR A 174 7.96 -4.96 -4.36
N GLU A 175 9.30 -5.02 -4.40
CA GLU A 175 10.20 -4.07 -3.71
C GLU A 175 9.99 -2.62 -4.20
N MET A 176 9.55 -2.47 -5.45
CA MET A 176 9.27 -1.20 -6.08
C MET A 176 7.85 -0.69 -5.79
N ASP A 177 6.85 -1.58 -5.76
CA ASP A 177 5.43 -1.29 -5.48
C ASP A 177 5.22 -0.66 -4.08
N VAL A 178 6.09 -0.96 -3.10
CA VAL A 178 6.06 -0.35 -1.74
C VAL A 178 5.99 1.19 -1.75
N GLN A 179 6.44 1.84 -2.82
CA GLN A 179 6.44 3.31 -2.98
C GLN A 179 5.77 3.79 -4.27
N ARG A 180 5.26 2.89 -5.12
CA ARG A 180 4.84 3.17 -6.51
C ARG A 180 3.59 2.40 -6.88
N ALA A 181 3.04 2.73 -8.03
CA ALA A 181 1.95 2.02 -8.68
C ALA A 181 2.53 1.17 -9.81
N VAL A 182 2.94 -0.07 -9.52
CA VAL A 182 3.66 -0.93 -10.47
C VAL A 182 2.74 -1.99 -11.07
N GLY A 183 2.80 -2.16 -12.39
CA GLY A 183 2.15 -3.26 -13.10
C GLY A 183 3.08 -3.90 -14.11
N ARG A 184 2.78 -5.13 -14.54
CA ARG A 184 3.60 -5.90 -15.48
C ARG A 184 2.81 -6.39 -16.68
N ILE A 185 3.39 -6.33 -17.88
CA ILE A 185 2.93 -7.13 -19.02
C ILE A 185 4.05 -8.04 -19.55
N TYR A 186 3.64 -9.25 -19.93
CA TYR A 186 4.44 -10.20 -20.67
C TYR A 186 3.51 -11.09 -21.50
N PHE A 187 3.80 -11.25 -22.79
CA PHE A 187 3.09 -12.11 -23.72
C PHE A 187 4.11 -12.87 -24.60
N ASP A 188 3.68 -13.96 -25.25
CA ASP A 188 4.61 -14.85 -25.97
C ASP A 188 4.95 -14.32 -27.37
N THR A 189 4.16 -13.39 -27.91
CA THR A 189 4.35 -12.80 -29.24
C THR A 189 4.22 -11.26 -29.24
N PRO A 190 5.01 -10.51 -30.05
CA PRO A 190 4.89 -9.05 -30.17
C PRO A 190 3.49 -8.56 -30.57
N GLU A 191 2.76 -9.36 -31.34
CA GLU A 191 1.37 -9.11 -31.77
C GLU A 191 0.40 -8.98 -30.59
N GLU A 192 0.58 -9.77 -29.52
CA GLU A 192 -0.24 -9.69 -28.31
C GLU A 192 -0.02 -8.35 -27.57
N TYR A 193 1.20 -7.82 -27.55
CA TYR A 193 1.48 -6.49 -27.00
C TYR A 193 0.76 -5.39 -27.78
N ALA A 194 0.68 -5.48 -29.11
CA ALA A 194 -0.09 -4.54 -29.93
C ALA A 194 -1.61 -4.68 -29.69
N CYS A 195 -2.12 -5.91 -29.55
CA CYS A 195 -3.52 -6.17 -29.23
C CYS A 195 -3.90 -5.59 -27.85
N TYR A 196 -3.03 -5.78 -26.84
CA TYR A 196 -3.18 -5.21 -25.51
C TYR A 196 -3.12 -3.68 -25.53
N ALA A 197 -2.11 -3.08 -26.17
CA ALA A 197 -1.96 -1.63 -26.30
C ALA A 197 -3.20 -0.99 -26.93
N LYS A 198 -3.70 -1.55 -28.04
CA LYS A 198 -4.95 -1.11 -28.67
C LYS A 198 -6.16 -1.27 -27.74
N SER A 199 -6.27 -2.39 -27.03
CA SER A 199 -7.37 -2.65 -26.09
C SER A 199 -7.47 -1.58 -25.00
N VAL A 200 -6.34 -1.12 -24.48
CA VAL A 200 -6.25 -0.01 -23.52
C VAL A 200 -6.60 1.32 -24.17
N ILE A 201 -5.96 1.68 -25.29
CA ILE A 201 -6.15 2.97 -25.97
C ILE A 201 -7.61 3.15 -26.40
N ASP A 202 -8.20 2.15 -27.06
CA ASP A 202 -9.58 2.22 -27.57
C ASP A 202 -10.60 2.29 -26.42
N ALA A 203 -10.36 1.61 -25.29
CA ALA A 203 -11.21 1.70 -24.11
C ALA A 203 -11.12 3.09 -23.44
N GLU A 204 -9.91 3.65 -23.31
CA GLU A 204 -9.69 5.00 -22.78
C GLU A 204 -10.00 6.13 -23.80
N GLU A 205 -10.31 5.81 -25.06
CA GLU A 205 -11.01 6.68 -26.02
C GLU A 205 -12.56 6.58 -25.91
N GLY A 206 -13.07 5.70 -25.03
CA GLY A 206 -14.50 5.50 -24.81
C GLY A 206 -15.20 4.65 -25.87
N LYS A 207 -14.46 3.84 -26.66
CA LYS A 207 -15.04 2.82 -27.56
C LYS A 207 -15.65 1.64 -26.79
N VAL A 208 -15.33 1.56 -25.50
CA VAL A 208 -16.00 0.72 -24.50
C VAL A 208 -16.60 1.59 -23.39
N LYS A 209 -17.85 1.25 -23.01
CA LYS A 209 -18.67 1.91 -21.99
C LYS A 209 -19.47 0.83 -21.24
N LEU A 210 -18.86 0.18 -20.26
CA LEU A 210 -19.44 -0.93 -19.49
C LEU A 210 -20.51 -0.45 -18.49
N PRO A 211 -21.45 -1.32 -18.06
CA PRO A 211 -22.32 -1.02 -16.92
C PRO A 211 -21.49 -0.81 -15.64
N ARG A 212 -21.96 0.04 -14.73
CA ARG A 212 -21.43 0.12 -13.35
C ARG A 212 -21.85 -1.10 -12.56
N ARG A 213 -21.24 -2.24 -12.87
CA ARG A 213 -21.54 -3.54 -12.29
C ARG A 213 -20.27 -4.21 -11.82
N THR A 214 -20.24 -4.50 -10.52
CA THR A 214 -19.30 -5.39 -9.87
C THR A 214 -19.97 -6.75 -9.71
N VAL A 215 -19.24 -7.83 -10.01
CA VAL A 215 -19.68 -9.20 -9.67
C VAL A 215 -18.67 -9.78 -8.69
N LEU A 216 -19.18 -10.24 -7.56
CA LEU A 216 -18.43 -11.06 -6.60
C LEU A 216 -18.74 -12.53 -6.90
N PHE A 217 -17.70 -13.36 -7.00
CA PHE A 217 -17.79 -14.79 -7.26
C PHE A 217 -16.98 -15.52 -6.19
N GLY A 218 -17.63 -16.33 -5.37
CA GLY A 218 -16.96 -17.11 -4.32
C GLY A 218 -17.39 -18.56 -4.36
N THR A 219 -16.44 -19.49 -4.41
CA THR A 219 -16.76 -20.91 -4.16
C THR A 219 -16.81 -21.19 -2.67
N GLN A 220 -17.48 -22.29 -2.32
CA GLN A 220 -17.47 -22.89 -1.00
C GLN A 220 -17.55 -24.41 -1.19
N ASN A 221 -16.43 -25.00 -1.59
CA ASN A 221 -16.35 -26.41 -1.98
C ASN A 221 -16.60 -27.32 -0.76
N GLU A 222 -17.26 -28.47 -0.93
CA GLU A 222 -17.69 -29.27 0.22
C GLU A 222 -16.52 -29.74 1.09
N ASN A 223 -16.64 -29.54 2.41
CA ASN A 223 -15.60 -29.89 3.38
C ASN A 223 -14.26 -29.15 3.21
N ASP A 224 -14.18 -28.15 2.33
CA ASP A 224 -13.02 -27.28 2.19
C ASP A 224 -13.13 -26.07 3.14
N ARG A 225 -12.13 -25.94 4.03
CA ARG A 225 -12.14 -24.87 5.04
C ARG A 225 -11.74 -23.52 4.47
N GLN A 226 -10.89 -23.47 3.44
CA GLN A 226 -10.30 -22.22 2.97
C GLN A 226 -11.29 -21.41 2.13
N THR A 227 -11.99 -22.07 1.21
CA THR A 227 -13.10 -21.48 0.44
C THR A 227 -14.26 -21.07 1.36
N THR A 228 -14.58 -21.88 2.38
CA THR A 228 -15.51 -21.48 3.46
C THR A 228 -15.03 -20.20 4.17
N LEU A 229 -13.75 -20.11 4.55
CA LEU A 229 -13.22 -18.91 5.20
C LEU A 229 -13.29 -17.68 4.29
N SER A 230 -13.00 -17.80 2.99
CA SER A 230 -13.13 -16.67 2.04
C SER A 230 -14.59 -16.31 1.72
N ALA A 231 -15.51 -17.28 1.69
CA ALA A 231 -16.93 -17.01 1.51
C ALA A 231 -17.49 -16.19 2.68
N GLU A 232 -17.18 -16.61 3.92
CA GLU A 232 -17.66 -15.96 5.14
C GLU A 232 -16.95 -14.63 5.47
N ASN A 233 -15.61 -14.57 5.36
CA ASN A 233 -14.80 -13.48 5.90
C ASN A 233 -14.22 -12.52 4.85
N LEU A 234 -14.36 -12.83 3.54
CA LEU A 234 -13.94 -11.95 2.45
C LEU A 234 -15.14 -11.53 1.58
N ILE A 235 -15.81 -12.48 0.94
CA ILE A 235 -16.89 -12.22 -0.02
C ILE A 235 -18.11 -11.55 0.62
N LYS A 236 -18.62 -12.07 1.76
CA LYS A 236 -19.77 -11.47 2.45
C LYS A 236 -19.47 -10.04 2.97
N PRO A 237 -18.36 -9.75 3.68
CA PRO A 237 -18.01 -8.38 4.06
C PRO A 237 -17.87 -7.40 2.88
N LEU A 238 -17.25 -7.83 1.77
CA LEU A 238 -17.14 -7.00 0.57
C LEU A 238 -18.50 -6.69 -0.05
N LYS A 239 -19.41 -7.68 -0.10
CA LYS A 239 -20.79 -7.46 -0.53
C LYS A 239 -21.47 -6.40 0.35
N SER A 240 -21.48 -6.61 1.67
CA SER A 240 -22.17 -5.72 2.61
C SER A 240 -21.63 -4.30 2.57
N LEU A 241 -20.32 -4.08 2.35
CA LEU A 241 -19.78 -2.72 2.16
C LEU A 241 -20.34 -2.04 0.90
N LEU A 242 -20.31 -2.72 -0.23
CA LEU A 242 -20.72 -2.18 -1.52
C LEU A 242 -22.23 -1.89 -1.55
N GLU A 243 -23.04 -2.78 -0.95
CA GLU A 243 -24.46 -2.55 -0.71
C GLU A 243 -24.68 -1.36 0.25
N THR A 244 -23.94 -1.27 1.37
CA THR A 244 -24.07 -0.15 2.32
C THR A 244 -23.78 1.21 1.68
N LYS A 245 -22.70 1.33 0.90
CA LYS A 245 -22.36 2.58 0.19
C LYS A 245 -23.42 2.97 -0.84
N SER A 246 -23.97 1.98 -1.54
CA SER A 246 -25.07 2.18 -2.49
C SER A 246 -26.36 2.62 -1.79
N ALA A 247 -26.65 2.06 -0.61
CA ALA A 247 -27.81 2.41 0.21
C ALA A 247 -27.70 3.79 0.87
N SER A 248 -26.49 4.33 1.09
CA SER A 248 -26.29 5.71 1.57
C SER A 248 -26.44 6.78 0.49
N GLU A 249 -26.35 6.43 -0.80
CA GLU A 249 -26.50 7.36 -1.93
C GLU A 249 -27.58 6.92 -2.97
N PRO A 250 -28.79 6.54 -2.55
CA PRO A 250 -29.75 5.82 -3.40
C PRO A 250 -30.40 6.67 -4.51
N GLN A 251 -30.08 7.96 -4.61
CA GLN A 251 -30.52 8.86 -5.68
C GLN A 251 -29.37 9.49 -6.48
N SER A 252 -28.11 9.12 -6.21
CA SER A 252 -26.97 9.56 -7.01
C SER A 252 -27.04 8.95 -8.42
N PRO A 253 -27.21 9.73 -9.50
CA PRO A 253 -27.08 9.20 -10.86
C PRO A 253 -25.63 8.76 -11.04
N GLY A 254 -25.40 7.45 -11.10
CA GLY A 254 -24.05 6.87 -11.00
C GLY A 254 -23.93 5.68 -10.03
N LEU A 255 -25.01 5.28 -9.37
CA LEU A 255 -25.07 4.09 -8.52
C LEU A 255 -24.44 2.84 -9.18
N TRP A 256 -23.67 2.09 -8.41
CA TRP A 256 -23.08 0.81 -8.81
C TRP A 256 -24.00 -0.35 -8.40
N THR A 257 -24.21 -1.33 -9.29
CA THR A 257 -24.77 -2.62 -8.89
C THR A 257 -23.67 -3.57 -8.44
N THR A 258 -23.94 -4.37 -7.42
CA THR A 258 -23.04 -5.41 -6.92
C THR A 258 -23.81 -6.72 -6.84
N ASP A 259 -23.51 -7.63 -7.77
CA ASP A 259 -24.07 -8.97 -7.76
C ASP A 259 -23.15 -9.92 -6.99
N LEU A 260 -23.73 -10.93 -6.35
CA LEU A 260 -23.00 -12.05 -5.78
C LEU A 260 -23.46 -13.34 -6.45
N VAL A 261 -22.54 -14.03 -7.10
CA VAL A 261 -22.71 -15.44 -7.43
C VAL A 261 -22.49 -16.23 -6.14
N ALA A 262 -23.59 -16.76 -5.59
CA ALA A 262 -23.54 -17.62 -4.41
C ALA A 262 -22.85 -18.96 -4.75
N PRO A 263 -22.29 -19.68 -3.75
CA PRO A 263 -21.55 -20.93 -4.00
C PRO A 263 -22.33 -21.95 -4.82
N GLU A 264 -23.64 -22.07 -4.60
CA GLU A 264 -24.56 -22.97 -5.33
C GLU A 264 -24.74 -22.60 -6.82
N GLN A 265 -24.08 -21.54 -7.29
CA GLN A 265 -24.03 -21.08 -8.67
C GLN A 265 -22.59 -20.84 -9.16
N ALA A 266 -21.56 -21.03 -8.33
CA ALA A 266 -20.15 -20.71 -8.61
C ALA A 266 -19.43 -21.77 -9.48
N TYR A 267 -20.15 -22.33 -10.45
CA TYR A 267 -19.66 -23.35 -11.38
C TYR A 267 -18.90 -22.76 -12.58
N LYS A 268 -18.06 -23.57 -13.22
CA LYS A 268 -17.23 -23.21 -14.37
C LYS A 268 -18.03 -22.58 -15.53
N PRO A 269 -19.24 -23.05 -15.92
CA PRO A 269 -20.05 -22.39 -16.95
C PRO A 269 -20.54 -20.98 -16.54
N ARG A 270 -20.79 -20.74 -15.25
CA ARG A 270 -21.15 -19.40 -14.76
C ARG A 270 -19.97 -18.44 -14.88
N LEU A 271 -18.76 -18.92 -14.63
CA LEU A 271 -17.52 -18.16 -14.79
C LEU A 271 -17.16 -17.92 -16.27
N GLN A 272 -17.48 -18.85 -17.18
CA GLN A 272 -17.41 -18.62 -18.64
C GLN A 272 -18.29 -17.45 -19.10
N GLU A 273 -19.49 -17.29 -18.53
CA GLU A 273 -20.35 -16.14 -18.87
C GLU A 273 -19.84 -14.81 -18.31
N LEU A 274 -19.09 -14.83 -17.20
CA LEU A 274 -18.50 -13.64 -16.58
C LEU A 274 -17.13 -13.24 -17.18
N LEU A 275 -16.37 -14.20 -17.71
CA LEU A 275 -15.09 -14.00 -18.38
C LEU A 275 -15.23 -14.04 -19.91
N GLY A 276 -16.16 -13.21 -20.41
CA GLY A 276 -16.29 -12.92 -21.83
C GLY A 276 -17.54 -13.51 -22.51
N GLY A 277 -18.49 -14.08 -21.76
CA GLY A 277 -19.84 -14.32 -22.26
C GLY A 277 -20.75 -13.10 -22.16
N SER A 278 -22.06 -13.36 -22.25
CA SER A 278 -23.11 -12.33 -22.32
C SER A 278 -23.22 -11.47 -21.05
N ASP A 279 -22.77 -11.98 -19.91
CA ASP A 279 -22.92 -11.36 -18.60
C ASP A 279 -21.63 -10.71 -18.06
N THR A 280 -20.64 -10.46 -18.94
CA THR A 280 -19.32 -9.93 -18.56
C THR A 280 -19.43 -8.55 -17.86
N PRO A 281 -18.99 -8.41 -16.59
CA PRO A 281 -19.12 -7.17 -15.82
C PRO A 281 -18.04 -6.13 -16.16
N ALA A 282 -18.09 -4.97 -15.51
CA ALA A 282 -16.97 -4.02 -15.54
C ALA A 282 -15.85 -4.42 -14.57
N LEU A 283 -16.25 -4.92 -13.40
CA LEU A 283 -15.33 -5.40 -12.37
C LEU A 283 -15.76 -6.81 -11.93
N LEU A 284 -14.86 -7.80 -12.10
CA LEU A 284 -15.04 -9.14 -11.57
C LEU A 284 -14.09 -9.35 -10.39
N PHE A 285 -14.61 -9.83 -9.26
CA PHE A 285 -13.83 -10.27 -8.11
C PHE A 285 -14.07 -11.76 -7.89
N THR A 286 -13.03 -12.59 -7.90
CA THR A 286 -13.13 -14.01 -7.55
C THR A 286 -12.41 -14.31 -6.25
N ALA A 287 -13.00 -15.15 -5.40
CA ALA A 287 -12.34 -15.81 -4.28
C ALA A 287 -12.52 -17.33 -4.42
N THR A 288 -11.43 -18.02 -4.75
CA THR A 288 -11.42 -19.44 -5.15
C THR A 288 -10.08 -20.05 -4.80
N HIS A 289 -9.96 -21.37 -4.74
CA HIS A 289 -8.64 -21.99 -4.85
C HIS A 289 -8.02 -21.67 -6.21
N GLY A 290 -6.69 -21.54 -6.22
CA GLY A 290 -5.90 -21.51 -7.45
C GLY A 290 -5.19 -22.83 -7.64
N ALA A 291 -5.26 -23.39 -8.85
CA ALA A 291 -4.66 -24.67 -9.19
C ALA A 291 -3.13 -24.54 -9.33
N GLY A 292 -2.41 -25.17 -8.40
CA GLY A 292 -0.99 -25.45 -8.54
C GLY A 292 -0.76 -26.81 -9.18
N PHE A 293 0.33 -26.94 -9.93
CA PHE A 293 0.76 -28.17 -10.60
C PHE A 293 2.22 -28.43 -10.24
N VAL A 294 2.60 -29.70 -10.15
CA VAL A 294 4.00 -30.07 -9.90
C VAL A 294 4.84 -29.87 -11.17
N SER A 295 6.13 -29.59 -11.04
CA SER A 295 7.02 -29.41 -12.20
C SER A 295 7.14 -30.64 -13.11
N SER A 296 6.85 -31.85 -12.62
CA SER A 296 6.74 -33.06 -13.45
C SER A 296 5.46 -33.13 -14.30
N ASP A 297 4.47 -32.28 -14.02
CA ASP A 297 3.26 -32.04 -14.82
C ASP A 297 3.44 -30.74 -15.63
N SER A 298 4.62 -30.61 -16.27
CA SER A 298 5.12 -29.34 -16.85
C SER A 298 4.22 -28.76 -17.94
N VAL A 299 3.48 -29.61 -18.67
CA VAL A 299 2.48 -29.17 -19.65
C VAL A 299 1.32 -28.45 -18.95
N ARG A 300 0.66 -29.09 -17.97
CA ARG A 300 -0.48 -28.48 -17.27
C ARG A 300 -0.04 -27.30 -16.40
N GLN A 301 1.19 -27.34 -15.86
CA GLN A 301 1.81 -26.18 -15.22
C GLN A 301 1.91 -25.00 -16.21
N ARG A 302 2.47 -25.18 -17.41
CA ARG A 302 2.61 -24.10 -18.40
C ARG A 302 1.28 -23.61 -18.98
N THR A 303 0.23 -24.45 -19.06
CA THR A 303 -1.09 -24.05 -19.62
C THR A 303 -2.13 -23.59 -18.61
N SER A 304 -2.01 -24.00 -17.33
CA SER A 304 -3.15 -23.97 -16.41
C SER A 304 -2.79 -23.69 -14.94
N GLN A 305 -1.51 -23.52 -14.59
CA GLN A 305 -1.12 -22.99 -13.27
C GLN A 305 -1.80 -21.64 -13.01
N GLY A 306 -2.45 -21.51 -11.85
CA GLY A 306 -3.27 -20.33 -11.52
C GLY A 306 -4.69 -20.36 -12.10
N ALA A 307 -5.13 -21.47 -12.71
CA ALA A 307 -6.53 -21.69 -13.06
C ALA A 307 -7.40 -21.66 -11.79
N LEU A 308 -8.59 -21.07 -11.91
CA LEU A 308 -9.53 -20.90 -10.80
C LEU A 308 -10.30 -22.20 -10.59
N VAL A 309 -10.26 -22.76 -9.38
CA VAL A 309 -11.01 -23.97 -9.04
C VAL A 309 -12.47 -23.57 -8.77
N CYS A 310 -13.40 -24.14 -9.53
CA CYS A 310 -14.82 -23.80 -9.46
C CYS A 310 -15.59 -24.71 -8.48
N GLN A 311 -16.88 -24.43 -8.26
CA GLN A 311 -17.74 -25.23 -7.38
C GLN A 311 -17.92 -26.68 -7.88
N ASP A 312 -17.64 -26.94 -9.17
CA ASP A 312 -17.68 -28.26 -9.81
C ASP A 312 -16.75 -29.27 -9.11
N TRP A 313 -15.67 -28.81 -8.45
CA TRP A 313 -14.85 -29.66 -7.58
C TRP A 313 -15.62 -30.00 -6.29
N PRO A 314 -15.92 -31.28 -6.01
CA PRO A 314 -16.70 -31.67 -4.83
C PRO A 314 -15.90 -31.63 -3.52
N GLY A 315 -14.71 -31.02 -3.51
CA GLY A 315 -13.89 -30.80 -2.33
C GLY A 315 -13.08 -32.01 -1.83
N PRO A 316 -12.17 -31.80 -0.86
CA PRO A 316 -11.03 -32.68 -0.60
C PRO A 316 -11.39 -33.99 0.14
N LYS A 317 -12.62 -34.14 0.63
CA LYS A 317 -13.12 -35.43 1.15
C LYS A 317 -13.75 -36.31 0.08
N ASN A 318 -14.33 -35.70 -0.95
CA ASN A 318 -15.07 -36.40 -2.00
C ASN A 318 -14.20 -36.68 -3.23
N TRP A 319 -13.07 -35.98 -3.38
CA TRP A 319 -12.11 -36.15 -4.49
C TRP A 319 -10.67 -36.13 -3.97
N ASN A 320 -9.88 -37.16 -4.30
CA ASN A 320 -8.47 -37.32 -3.87
C ASN A 320 -7.52 -37.71 -5.03
N ASP A 321 -7.98 -37.52 -6.27
CA ASP A 321 -7.29 -37.80 -7.53
C ASP A 321 -6.89 -36.49 -8.23
N PRO A 322 -6.02 -36.49 -9.25
CA PRO A 322 -5.72 -35.28 -10.04
C PRO A 322 -7.00 -34.57 -10.50
N LEU A 323 -7.06 -33.24 -10.42
CA LEU A 323 -8.27 -32.49 -10.76
C LEU A 323 -8.49 -32.55 -12.29
N PRO A 324 -9.65 -33.02 -12.79
CA PRO A 324 -10.00 -32.91 -14.20
C PRO A 324 -10.20 -31.44 -14.59
N ASP A 325 -10.04 -31.15 -15.88
CA ASP A 325 -10.16 -29.79 -16.39
C ASP A 325 -11.58 -29.20 -16.22
N ASP A 326 -12.62 -30.02 -16.12
CA ASP A 326 -14.00 -29.58 -15.86
C ASP A 326 -14.15 -28.83 -14.52
N PHE A 327 -13.25 -29.08 -13.55
CA PHE A 327 -13.23 -28.38 -12.26
C PHE A 327 -12.46 -27.06 -12.28
N LEU A 328 -11.79 -26.75 -13.40
CA LEU A 328 -10.80 -25.67 -13.51
C LEU A 328 -11.19 -24.68 -14.60
N PHE A 329 -11.29 -23.40 -14.26
CA PHE A 329 -11.32 -22.32 -15.25
C PHE A 329 -9.89 -21.87 -15.57
N SER A 330 -9.39 -22.28 -16.74
CA SER A 330 -8.03 -22.06 -17.22
C SER A 330 -7.98 -21.13 -18.43
N ALA A 331 -6.77 -20.83 -18.92
CA ALA A 331 -6.58 -20.06 -20.15
C ALA A 331 -7.23 -20.70 -21.40
N CYS A 332 -7.37 -22.03 -21.42
CA CYS A 332 -8.04 -22.74 -22.51
C CYS A 332 -9.57 -22.53 -22.54
N ASP A 333 -10.16 -22.12 -21.41
CA ASP A 333 -11.60 -21.95 -21.26
C ASP A 333 -12.11 -20.55 -21.66
N VAL A 334 -11.18 -19.60 -21.84
CA VAL A 334 -11.46 -18.29 -22.45
C VAL A 334 -11.61 -18.48 -23.95
N ARG A 335 -12.87 -18.58 -24.40
CA ARG A 335 -13.27 -18.84 -25.80
C ARG A 335 -12.66 -17.83 -26.78
N ASN A 336 -12.40 -18.21 -28.03
CA ASN A 336 -11.82 -17.29 -29.02
C ASN A 336 -12.73 -16.09 -29.35
N ASP A 337 -14.05 -16.28 -29.27
CA ASP A 337 -15.06 -15.25 -29.51
C ASP A 337 -15.39 -14.41 -28.25
N ALA A 338 -14.80 -14.75 -27.10
CA ALA A 338 -15.10 -14.13 -25.81
C ALA A 338 -14.88 -12.60 -25.83
N ASN A 339 -15.78 -11.87 -25.18
CA ASN A 339 -15.73 -10.41 -25.12
C ASN A 339 -15.38 -9.96 -23.70
N VAL A 340 -14.09 -10.00 -23.36
CA VAL A 340 -13.54 -9.51 -22.07
C VAL A 340 -13.17 -8.02 -22.12
N TRP A 341 -13.45 -7.35 -23.24
CA TRP A 341 -12.89 -6.03 -23.52
C TRP A 341 -13.35 -4.95 -22.54
N GLY A 342 -12.38 -4.27 -21.94
CA GLY A 342 -12.59 -3.13 -21.04
C GLY A 342 -12.85 -3.49 -19.58
N MET A 343 -12.92 -4.77 -19.23
CA MET A 343 -13.10 -5.19 -17.83
C MET A 343 -11.81 -5.07 -17.02
N LEU A 344 -11.96 -4.94 -15.70
CA LEU A 344 -10.92 -5.29 -14.73
C LEU A 344 -11.32 -6.55 -13.97
N ALA A 345 -10.32 -7.34 -13.59
CA ALA A 345 -10.49 -8.54 -12.77
C ALA A 345 -9.61 -8.46 -11.51
N MET A 346 -10.09 -9.01 -10.40
CA MET A 346 -9.26 -9.38 -9.25
C MET A 346 -9.49 -10.84 -8.90
N PHE A 347 -8.43 -11.63 -8.88
CA PHE A 347 -8.48 -13.07 -8.57
C PHE A 347 -7.74 -13.36 -7.26
N PHE A 348 -8.48 -13.41 -6.15
CA PHE A 348 -8.01 -14.04 -4.92
C PHE A 348 -7.98 -15.56 -5.14
N ALA A 349 -6.83 -16.03 -5.63
CA ALA A 349 -6.53 -17.42 -5.93
C ALA A 349 -5.01 -17.59 -6.05
N CYS A 350 -4.48 -18.75 -5.68
CA CYS A 350 -3.05 -19.04 -5.80
C CYS A 350 -2.60 -19.00 -7.27
N PHE A 351 -1.42 -18.43 -7.52
CA PHE A 351 -0.75 -18.29 -8.82
C PHE A 351 -1.55 -17.51 -9.88
N SER A 352 -2.61 -16.80 -9.49
CA SER A 352 -3.55 -16.16 -10.41
C SER A 352 -2.92 -15.04 -11.26
N ALA A 353 -1.86 -14.40 -10.76
CA ALA A 353 -1.02 -13.48 -11.52
C ALA A 353 0.28 -14.13 -12.04
N GLY A 354 0.81 -15.16 -11.38
CA GLY A 354 2.03 -15.84 -11.83
C GLY A 354 2.67 -16.80 -10.84
N THR A 355 3.78 -17.40 -11.26
CA THR A 355 4.51 -18.46 -10.55
C THR A 355 5.99 -18.14 -10.53
N PRO A 356 6.63 -18.05 -9.35
CA PRO A 356 8.08 -17.89 -9.26
C PRO A 356 8.77 -19.23 -9.50
N ARG A 357 10.04 -19.20 -9.92
CA ARG A 357 10.84 -20.42 -10.11
C ARG A 357 11.10 -21.15 -8.79
N GLN A 358 11.39 -20.37 -7.75
CA GLN A 358 11.61 -20.82 -6.38
C GLN A 358 10.47 -20.27 -5.51
N SER A 359 9.98 -21.09 -4.59
CA SER A 359 8.91 -20.71 -3.66
C SER A 359 9.43 -19.79 -2.56
N ASP A 360 8.63 -18.78 -2.25
CA ASP A 360 8.78 -17.88 -1.10
C ASP A 360 8.40 -18.59 0.21
N PHE A 361 7.45 -19.53 0.16
CA PHE A 361 6.92 -20.25 1.31
C PHE A 361 7.51 -21.67 1.41
N ILE A 362 8.71 -21.78 1.97
CA ILE A 362 9.40 -23.07 2.16
C ILE A 362 8.61 -23.92 3.17
N HIS A 363 7.87 -24.93 2.71
CA HIS A 363 6.97 -25.74 3.55
C HIS A 363 7.12 -27.26 3.27
N ARG A 364 8.34 -27.80 3.42
CA ARG A 364 8.60 -29.25 3.31
C ARG A 364 9.59 -29.71 4.37
N LYS A 365 9.13 -30.53 5.34
CA LYS A 365 9.94 -31.01 6.48
C LYS A 365 11.12 -31.93 6.13
N GLN A 366 11.23 -32.38 4.87
CA GLN A 366 12.22 -33.36 4.42
C GLN A 366 13.33 -32.74 3.55
N ARG A 367 13.78 -31.52 3.87
CA ARG A 367 14.85 -30.83 3.12
C ARG A 367 15.72 -29.96 4.03
N ASP A 368 16.97 -29.72 3.63
CA ASP A 368 17.81 -28.68 4.25
C ASP A 368 17.19 -27.28 3.98
N PRO A 369 16.90 -26.46 5.02
CA PRO A 369 16.41 -25.08 4.90
C PRO A 369 17.34 -24.10 4.14
N ARG A 370 18.51 -24.57 3.70
CA ARG A 370 19.42 -23.83 2.81
C ARG A 370 19.14 -24.03 1.32
N GLU A 371 18.36 -25.04 0.94
CA GLU A 371 18.06 -25.33 -0.47
C GLU A 371 16.72 -24.72 -0.95
N PRO A 372 16.71 -23.79 -1.92
CA PRO A 372 15.48 -23.17 -2.41
C PRO A 372 14.49 -24.17 -3.01
N LEU A 373 13.22 -24.09 -2.61
CA LEU A 373 12.14 -24.95 -3.10
C LEU A 373 11.76 -24.57 -4.54
N VAL A 374 12.39 -25.23 -5.52
CA VAL A 374 12.04 -25.07 -6.94
C VAL A 374 10.64 -25.65 -7.16
N VAL A 375 9.71 -24.83 -7.64
CA VAL A 375 8.30 -25.21 -7.90
C VAL A 375 7.96 -25.24 -9.39
N ALA A 376 8.73 -24.53 -10.22
CA ALA A 376 8.64 -24.52 -11.67
C ALA A 376 10.04 -24.48 -12.29
N ASP A 377 10.18 -24.93 -13.55
CA ASP A 377 11.46 -24.88 -14.28
C ASP A 377 12.01 -23.45 -14.39
N GLN A 378 11.09 -22.50 -14.58
CA GLN A 378 11.25 -21.08 -14.86
C GLN A 378 10.12 -20.32 -14.16
N ALA A 379 10.31 -19.06 -13.82
CA ALA A 379 9.22 -18.18 -13.42
C ALA A 379 8.37 -17.78 -14.65
N PHE A 380 7.06 -17.57 -14.47
CA PHE A 380 6.17 -17.10 -15.54
C PHE A 380 4.93 -16.33 -15.03
N VAL A 381 4.38 -15.46 -15.87
CA VAL A 381 3.09 -14.79 -15.65
C VAL A 381 1.95 -15.74 -15.99
N SER A 382 0.90 -15.73 -15.17
CA SER A 382 -0.29 -16.59 -15.24
C SER A 382 -0.83 -16.72 -16.68
N PRO A 383 -0.96 -17.95 -17.22
CA PRO A 383 -1.51 -18.18 -18.56
C PRO A 383 -2.91 -17.58 -18.72
N LEU A 384 -3.74 -17.63 -17.66
CA LEU A 384 -5.08 -17.04 -17.66
C LEU A 384 -5.02 -15.52 -17.73
N ALA A 385 -4.14 -14.87 -16.95
CA ALA A 385 -3.98 -13.42 -17.00
C ALA A 385 -3.50 -12.96 -18.39
N ARG A 386 -2.50 -13.64 -18.97
CA ARG A 386 -2.00 -13.35 -20.32
C ARG A 386 -3.09 -13.49 -21.38
N ARG A 387 -3.84 -14.60 -21.35
CA ARG A 387 -4.96 -14.88 -22.28
C ARG A 387 -6.08 -13.82 -22.21
N LEU A 388 -6.36 -13.28 -21.02
CA LEU A 388 -7.39 -12.26 -20.82
C LEU A 388 -6.94 -10.87 -21.30
N LEU A 389 -5.70 -10.47 -21.04
CA LEU A 389 -5.15 -9.19 -21.49
C LEU A 389 -4.89 -9.16 -23.01
N ALA A 390 -4.39 -10.26 -23.58
CA ALA A 390 -4.07 -10.37 -25.00
C ALA A 390 -5.26 -10.84 -25.87
N HIS A 391 -6.50 -10.71 -25.40
CA HIS A 391 -7.65 -11.27 -26.09
C HIS A 391 -7.89 -10.63 -27.47
N PRO A 392 -8.04 -11.40 -28.58
CA PRO A 392 -8.07 -10.85 -29.94
C PRO A 392 -9.32 -10.04 -30.26
N ASN A 393 -10.41 -10.24 -29.51
CA ASN A 393 -11.65 -9.44 -29.57
C ASN A 393 -11.65 -8.27 -28.57
N GLY A 394 -10.47 -7.84 -28.11
CA GLY A 394 -10.28 -6.79 -27.12
C GLY A 394 -10.08 -7.38 -25.71
N GLY A 395 -8.98 -7.01 -25.08
CA GLY A 395 -8.53 -7.55 -23.79
C GLY A 395 -9.16 -6.93 -22.55
N ALA A 396 -9.09 -7.67 -21.44
CA ALA A 396 -9.20 -7.07 -20.11
C ALA A 396 -8.08 -6.03 -19.93
N LEU A 397 -8.37 -4.90 -19.28
CA LEU A 397 -7.42 -3.78 -19.23
C LEU A 397 -6.27 -4.04 -18.26
N ALA A 398 -6.55 -4.70 -17.15
CA ALA A 398 -5.59 -5.22 -16.20
C ALA A 398 -6.27 -6.24 -15.27
N LEU A 399 -5.45 -7.01 -14.57
CA LEU A 399 -5.83 -8.02 -13.59
C LEU A 399 -5.01 -7.79 -12.31
N VAL A 400 -5.68 -7.83 -11.16
CA VAL A 400 -5.01 -7.99 -9.86
C VAL A 400 -5.03 -9.48 -9.50
N GLY A 401 -3.89 -10.02 -9.10
CA GLY A 401 -3.79 -11.41 -8.69
C GLY A 401 -2.60 -11.65 -7.78
N HIS A 402 -2.37 -12.92 -7.48
CA HIS A 402 -1.35 -13.35 -6.53
C HIS A 402 -0.22 -14.11 -7.23
N ILE A 403 1.01 -13.90 -6.77
CA ILE A 403 2.19 -14.69 -7.17
C ILE A 403 2.47 -15.75 -6.12
N GLU A 404 2.51 -17.01 -6.56
CA GLU A 404 2.56 -18.17 -5.67
C GLU A 404 1.28 -18.37 -4.81
N ARG A 405 1.39 -18.63 -3.51
CA ARG A 405 0.24 -18.95 -2.66
C ARG A 405 -0.32 -17.70 -2.00
N ALA A 406 -1.61 -17.43 -2.26
CA ALA A 406 -2.42 -16.51 -1.48
C ALA A 406 -2.85 -17.20 -0.18
N TRP A 407 -2.99 -16.46 0.93
CA TRP A 407 -3.26 -17.03 2.25
C TRP A 407 -4.47 -16.41 2.96
N PRO A 408 -5.09 -17.10 3.94
CA PRO A 408 -6.15 -16.51 4.76
C PRO A 408 -5.70 -15.26 5.55
N THR A 409 -4.41 -15.11 5.81
CA THR A 409 -3.77 -13.91 6.40
C THR A 409 -4.04 -12.62 5.62
N SER A 410 -4.44 -12.73 4.35
CA SER A 410 -4.87 -11.58 3.55
C SER A 410 -6.12 -10.91 4.11
N PHE A 411 -7.04 -11.68 4.71
CA PHE A 411 -8.36 -11.22 5.16
C PHE A 411 -8.75 -11.65 6.58
N ILE A 412 -7.88 -12.36 7.31
CA ILE A 412 -8.02 -12.70 8.73
C ILE A 412 -6.76 -12.24 9.45
N ASP A 413 -6.92 -11.42 10.49
CA ASP A 413 -5.80 -10.95 11.32
C ASP A 413 -5.65 -11.82 12.57
N GLU A 414 -4.57 -12.61 12.61
CA GLU A 414 -4.29 -13.54 13.70
C GLU A 414 -3.89 -12.82 15.01
N LEU A 415 -3.33 -11.62 14.93
CA LEU A 415 -3.00 -10.76 16.07
C LEU A 415 -4.25 -10.11 16.66
N ALA A 416 -5.13 -9.57 15.81
CA ALA A 416 -6.39 -8.96 16.22
C ALA A 416 -7.49 -10.00 16.57
N SER A 417 -7.13 -11.08 17.27
CA SER A 417 -8.06 -12.15 17.70
C SER A 417 -8.86 -12.79 16.57
N ARG A 418 -8.26 -12.95 15.38
CA ARG A 418 -8.85 -13.58 14.18
C ARG A 418 -10.10 -12.85 13.65
N GLN A 419 -10.15 -11.53 13.79
CA GLN A 419 -11.16 -10.71 13.13
C GLN A 419 -10.93 -10.63 11.61
N PRO A 420 -12.00 -10.49 10.79
CA PRO A 420 -11.87 -10.22 9.36
C PRO A 420 -11.27 -8.84 9.10
N THR A 421 -10.14 -8.77 8.40
CA THR A 421 -9.46 -7.52 8.00
C THR A 421 -9.42 -7.41 6.48
N VAL A 422 -10.54 -6.99 5.90
CA VAL A 422 -10.73 -6.90 4.44
C VAL A 422 -10.35 -5.52 3.86
N ASP A 423 -9.88 -4.59 4.68
CA ASP A 423 -9.78 -3.16 4.38
C ASP A 423 -8.99 -2.83 3.11
N ALA A 424 -7.91 -3.56 2.81
CA ALA A 424 -7.15 -3.39 1.57
C ALA A 424 -8.02 -3.68 0.32
N PHE A 425 -8.78 -4.79 0.34
CA PHE A 425 -9.76 -5.11 -0.69
C PHE A 425 -10.90 -4.09 -0.74
N GLN A 426 -11.39 -3.62 0.43
CA GLN A 426 -12.43 -2.60 0.50
C GLN A 426 -12.00 -1.27 -0.15
N ILE A 427 -10.77 -0.83 0.12
CA ILE A 427 -10.19 0.41 -0.42
C ILE A 427 -9.93 0.26 -1.92
N LEU A 428 -9.42 -0.89 -2.38
CA LEU A 428 -9.23 -1.18 -3.81
C LEU A 428 -10.56 -1.08 -4.59
N LEU A 429 -11.60 -1.79 -4.15
CA LEU A 429 -12.91 -1.75 -4.80
C LEU A 429 -13.57 -0.37 -4.71
N ALA A 430 -13.40 0.35 -3.59
CA ALA A 430 -13.89 1.73 -3.44
C ALA A 430 -13.18 2.71 -4.39
N SER A 431 -11.85 2.69 -4.44
CA SER A 431 -11.06 3.57 -5.31
C SER A 431 -11.34 3.31 -6.78
N LEU A 432 -11.47 2.04 -7.17
CA LEU A 432 -11.87 1.67 -8.53
C LEU A 432 -13.29 2.18 -8.86
N THR A 433 -14.28 1.95 -8.01
CA THR A 433 -15.67 2.39 -8.26
C THR A 433 -15.84 3.91 -8.26
N MET A 434 -14.96 4.65 -7.56
CA MET A 434 -14.80 6.11 -7.65
C MET A 434 -14.08 6.58 -8.93
N GLY A 435 -13.51 5.68 -9.72
CA GLY A 435 -12.85 5.96 -11.00
C GLY A 435 -11.35 6.27 -10.92
N HIS A 436 -10.68 5.94 -9.81
CA HIS A 436 -9.22 6.04 -9.73
C HIS A 436 -8.52 5.03 -10.66
N ARG A 437 -7.24 5.27 -10.97
CA ARG A 437 -6.39 4.36 -11.75
C ARG A 437 -5.96 3.17 -10.88
N LEU A 438 -5.89 1.97 -11.46
CA LEU A 438 -5.74 0.71 -10.72
C LEU A 438 -4.56 0.67 -9.76
N GLY A 439 -3.36 1.08 -10.18
CA GLY A 439 -2.17 1.00 -9.34
C GLY A 439 -2.21 1.91 -8.11
N TYR A 440 -2.93 3.05 -8.16
CA TYR A 440 -3.17 3.86 -6.95
C TYR A 440 -4.20 3.20 -6.03
N ALA A 441 -5.14 2.42 -6.57
CA ALA A 441 -6.08 1.64 -5.77
C ALA A 441 -5.42 0.44 -5.07
N MET A 442 -4.24 -0.02 -5.53
CA MET A 442 -3.44 -1.08 -4.90
C MET A 442 -2.62 -0.61 -3.68
N GLU A 443 -2.41 0.68 -3.51
CA GLU A 443 -1.60 1.27 -2.43
C GLU A 443 -1.99 0.79 -1.01
N ALA A 444 -3.25 0.38 -0.80
CA ALA A 444 -3.69 -0.23 0.47
C ALA A 444 -3.08 -1.62 0.76
N PHE A 445 -2.75 -2.40 -0.27
CA PHE A 445 -1.97 -3.64 -0.14
C PHE A 445 -0.49 -3.31 0.12
N ASN A 446 0.05 -2.31 -0.57
CA ASN A 446 1.45 -1.88 -0.42
C ASN A 446 1.71 -1.36 1.01
N MET A 447 0.74 -0.65 1.60
CA MET A 447 0.73 -0.29 3.02
C MET A 447 0.64 -1.49 3.96
N ARG A 448 -0.26 -2.45 3.71
CA ARG A 448 -0.38 -3.68 4.52
C ARG A 448 0.92 -4.47 4.54
N TYR A 449 1.58 -4.61 3.38
CA TYR A 449 2.90 -5.23 3.28
C TYR A 449 3.96 -4.45 4.07
N ALA A 450 4.05 -3.12 3.90
CA ALA A 450 4.99 -2.29 4.64
C ALA A 450 4.79 -2.35 6.17
N GLU A 451 3.54 -2.41 6.64
CA GLU A 451 3.23 -2.57 8.06
C GLU A 451 3.64 -3.94 8.59
N LEU A 452 3.25 -5.03 7.90
CA LEU A 452 3.61 -6.39 8.30
C LEU A 452 5.13 -6.60 8.28
N SER A 453 5.84 -6.01 7.31
CA SER A 453 7.30 -5.93 7.29
C SER A 453 7.86 -5.25 8.54
N MET A 454 7.30 -4.11 8.97
CA MET A 454 7.75 -3.44 10.20
C MET A 454 7.46 -4.25 11.46
N GLN A 455 6.28 -4.88 11.57
CA GLN A 455 5.91 -5.70 12.73
C GLN A 455 6.81 -6.95 12.84
N LEU A 456 6.93 -7.73 11.76
CA LEU A 456 7.81 -8.90 11.66
C LEU A 456 9.26 -8.54 12.01
N LEU A 457 9.76 -7.44 11.45
CA LEU A 457 11.11 -6.93 11.71
C LEU A 457 11.37 -6.66 13.20
N GLN A 458 10.38 -6.16 13.94
CA GLN A 458 10.53 -5.89 15.37
C GLN A 458 10.75 -7.18 16.17
N TYR A 459 9.87 -8.18 16.03
CA TYR A 459 9.99 -9.46 16.74
C TYR A 459 11.27 -10.23 16.37
N LEU A 460 11.73 -10.15 15.11
CA LEU A 460 13.00 -10.74 14.68
C LEU A 460 14.23 -10.04 15.27
N TYR A 461 14.18 -8.72 15.48
CA TYR A 461 15.24 -7.93 16.12
C TYR A 461 15.35 -8.22 17.61
N ASP A 462 14.23 -8.12 18.33
CA ASP A 462 14.20 -8.16 19.79
C ASP A 462 14.39 -9.60 20.31
N LYS A 463 14.15 -10.61 19.45
CA LYS A 463 14.23 -12.07 19.71
C LYS A 463 13.21 -12.57 20.74
N GLU A 464 12.36 -11.68 21.23
CA GLU A 464 11.17 -11.99 22.01
C GLU A 464 9.98 -12.11 21.04
N GLY A 465 9.13 -13.11 21.28
CA GLY A 465 8.00 -13.44 20.40
C GLY A 465 7.73 -14.94 20.43
N ASP A 466 6.45 -15.31 20.47
CA ASP A 466 6.02 -16.69 20.28
C ASP A 466 6.31 -17.13 18.83
N ALA A 467 6.72 -18.37 18.63
CA ALA A 467 6.97 -18.93 17.30
C ALA A 467 5.69 -18.86 16.44
N SER A 468 4.51 -19.07 17.03
CA SER A 468 3.23 -18.94 16.30
C SER A 468 2.98 -17.52 15.79
N LEU A 469 3.46 -16.50 16.51
CA LEU A 469 3.32 -15.10 16.11
C LEU A 469 4.31 -14.74 15.00
N ILE A 470 5.58 -15.14 15.13
CA ILE A 470 6.59 -14.85 14.10
C ILE A 470 6.25 -15.60 12.81
N ALA A 471 5.77 -16.84 12.89
CA ALA A 471 5.30 -17.61 11.74
C ALA A 471 4.07 -16.98 11.06
N GLY A 472 3.09 -16.51 11.85
CA GLY A 472 1.92 -15.79 11.32
C GLY A 472 2.30 -14.50 10.62
N LEU A 473 3.15 -13.67 11.24
CA LEU A 473 3.65 -12.42 10.66
C LEU A 473 4.52 -12.63 9.41
N TRP A 474 5.38 -13.64 9.39
CA TRP A 474 6.21 -13.97 8.22
C TRP A 474 5.34 -14.44 7.03
N THR A 475 4.36 -15.29 7.30
CA THR A 475 3.38 -15.75 6.29
C THR A 475 2.57 -14.57 5.77
N ALA A 476 1.99 -13.75 6.65
CA ALA A 476 1.19 -12.58 6.28
C ALA A 476 2.00 -11.53 5.50
N ASN A 477 3.27 -11.31 5.87
CA ASN A 477 4.17 -10.39 5.16
C ASN A 477 4.40 -10.83 3.70
N ASN A 478 4.74 -12.10 3.49
CA ASN A 478 5.03 -12.64 2.16
C ASN A 478 3.75 -12.79 1.33
N ASP A 479 2.62 -13.08 1.97
CA ASP A 479 1.28 -13.09 1.37
C ASP A 479 0.88 -11.69 0.87
N ALA A 480 1.01 -10.66 1.70
CA ALA A 480 0.67 -9.28 1.35
C ALA A 480 1.57 -8.70 0.24
N ARG A 481 2.86 -9.06 0.24
CA ARG A 481 3.85 -8.67 -0.78
C ARG A 481 3.50 -9.15 -2.18
N ASN A 482 2.93 -10.35 -2.29
CA ASN A 482 2.81 -11.06 -3.57
C ASN A 482 1.51 -10.74 -4.34
N TYR A 483 0.72 -9.75 -3.90
CA TYR A 483 -0.35 -9.14 -4.70
C TYR A 483 0.23 -8.19 -5.75
N VAL A 484 -0.13 -8.36 -7.02
CA VAL A 484 0.40 -7.53 -8.11
C VAL A 484 -0.63 -7.18 -9.17
N VAL A 485 -0.39 -6.06 -9.87
CA VAL A 485 -1.05 -5.73 -11.14
C VAL A 485 -0.36 -6.43 -12.31
N ILE A 486 -1.13 -7.17 -13.09
CA ILE A 486 -0.79 -7.61 -14.44
C ILE A 486 -1.56 -6.71 -15.42
N GLY A 487 -0.85 -5.90 -16.21
CA GLY A 487 -1.37 -4.79 -17.01
C GLY A 487 -0.65 -3.46 -16.72
N ASP A 488 -1.03 -2.42 -17.47
CA ASP A 488 -0.65 -1.03 -17.21
C ASP A 488 -1.34 -0.53 -15.92
N PRO A 489 -0.59 -0.14 -14.86
CA PRO A 489 -1.18 0.31 -13.60
C PRO A 489 -1.96 1.62 -13.72
N ALA A 490 -1.85 2.34 -14.84
CA ALA A 490 -2.59 3.56 -15.09
C ALA A 490 -4.04 3.35 -15.55
N VAL A 491 -4.48 2.13 -15.91
CA VAL A 491 -5.85 1.94 -16.44
C VAL A 491 -6.95 2.26 -15.42
N ARG A 492 -8.11 2.69 -15.92
CA ARG A 492 -9.35 2.89 -15.13
C ARG A 492 -10.44 1.93 -15.63
N LEU A 493 -11.51 1.77 -14.84
CA LEU A 493 -12.72 1.07 -15.29
C LEU A 493 -13.39 1.81 -16.46
N ALA A 494 -13.53 1.14 -17.61
CA ALA A 494 -14.12 1.70 -18.83
C ALA A 494 -15.66 1.74 -18.78
N VAL A 495 -16.25 2.34 -17.74
CA VAL A 495 -17.70 2.40 -17.52
C VAL A 495 -18.37 3.56 -18.25
N ALA A 496 -19.61 3.36 -18.70
CA ALA A 496 -20.47 4.40 -19.22
C ALA A 496 -20.65 5.54 -18.19
N PRO A 497 -20.80 6.83 -18.59
CA PRO A 497 -21.18 7.88 -17.66
C PRO A 497 -22.52 7.61 -16.98
N ALA A 498 -22.78 8.28 -15.85
CA ALA A 498 -24.01 8.15 -15.10
C ALA A 498 -25.27 8.31 -15.97
N GLY A 499 -26.20 7.35 -15.87
CA GLY A 499 -27.47 7.38 -16.60
C GLY A 499 -27.38 7.28 -18.14
N LYS A 500 -26.20 6.99 -18.70
CA LYS A 500 -26.02 6.81 -20.15
C LYS A 500 -26.04 5.33 -20.55
N SER A 501 -26.33 5.08 -21.82
CA SER A 501 -26.30 3.75 -22.41
C SER A 501 -24.91 3.12 -22.33
N THR A 502 -24.89 1.81 -22.07
CA THR A 502 -23.69 0.98 -22.21
C THR A 502 -23.44 0.67 -23.69
N GLU A 503 -22.18 0.49 -24.04
CA GLU A 503 -21.74 0.29 -25.42
C GLU A 503 -20.41 -0.46 -25.46
N ARG A 504 -20.29 -1.45 -26.33
CA ARG A 504 -19.01 -1.98 -26.80
C ARG A 504 -19.07 -1.92 -28.32
N LEU A 505 -18.21 -1.11 -28.93
CA LEU A 505 -18.04 -1.16 -30.38
C LEU A 505 -17.38 -2.51 -30.77
N PRO A 506 -17.45 -2.93 -32.04
CA PRO A 506 -16.65 -4.07 -32.51
C PRO A 506 -15.15 -3.78 -32.34
N PHE A 507 -14.40 -4.74 -31.81
CA PHE A 507 -12.94 -4.62 -31.71
C PHE A 507 -12.29 -4.99 -33.04
N GLU A 508 -12.08 -4.00 -33.91
CA GLU A 508 -11.45 -4.20 -35.21
C GLU A 508 -9.92 -4.27 -35.09
N PHE A 509 -9.37 -5.49 -34.96
CA PHE A 509 -7.93 -5.75 -35.02
C PHE A 509 -7.60 -6.74 -36.14
N ALA A 510 -6.76 -6.30 -37.09
CA ALA A 510 -6.45 -7.05 -38.30
C ALA A 510 -5.31 -8.07 -38.06
N TYR A 511 -5.58 -9.12 -37.28
CA TYR A 511 -4.67 -10.25 -37.10
C TYR A 511 -5.41 -11.58 -37.19
N THR A 512 -4.84 -12.55 -37.92
CA THR A 512 -5.52 -13.78 -38.34
C THR A 512 -4.80 -15.08 -37.97
N GLN A 513 -3.64 -15.01 -37.30
CA GLN A 513 -3.01 -16.18 -36.70
C GLN A 513 -3.55 -16.39 -35.28
N PRO A 514 -3.82 -17.64 -34.86
CA PRO A 514 -4.22 -17.93 -33.48
C PRO A 514 -3.07 -17.66 -32.50
N ILE A 515 -3.43 -17.25 -31.29
CA ILE A 515 -2.48 -17.11 -30.16
C ILE A 515 -1.90 -18.49 -29.82
N GLN A 516 -0.59 -18.55 -29.49
CA GLN A 516 0.14 -19.81 -29.22
C GLN A 516 -0.52 -20.72 -28.18
N LEU A 517 -1.28 -20.14 -27.25
CA LEU A 517 -2.15 -20.84 -26.31
C LEU A 517 -3.05 -21.92 -26.98
N GLN A 518 -3.52 -21.73 -28.22
CA GLN A 518 -4.28 -22.78 -28.92
C GLN A 518 -3.44 -24.06 -29.15
N THR A 519 -2.16 -23.91 -29.50
CA THR A 519 -1.25 -25.05 -29.71
C THR A 519 -1.05 -25.82 -28.40
N TRP A 520 -0.82 -25.13 -27.29
CA TRP A 520 -0.65 -25.79 -25.98
C TRP A 520 -1.96 -26.40 -25.46
N CYS A 521 -3.11 -25.79 -25.72
CA CYS A 521 -4.40 -26.40 -25.38
C CYS A 521 -4.69 -27.66 -26.23
N GLN A 522 -4.18 -27.74 -27.47
CA GLN A 522 -4.21 -28.96 -28.29
C GLN A 522 -3.27 -30.04 -27.75
N GLU A 523 -2.04 -29.68 -27.34
CA GLU A 523 -1.11 -30.59 -26.65
C GLU A 523 -1.72 -31.15 -25.35
N LYS A 524 -2.37 -30.29 -24.55
CA LYS A 524 -3.10 -30.68 -23.34
C LYS A 524 -4.19 -31.72 -23.63
N ALA A 525 -4.98 -31.52 -24.69
CA ALA A 525 -6.01 -32.47 -25.13
C ALA A 525 -5.42 -33.80 -25.66
N PHE A 526 -4.19 -33.78 -26.20
CA PHE A 526 -3.45 -34.98 -26.59
C PHE A 526 -2.99 -35.81 -25.38
N VAL A 527 -2.52 -35.14 -24.31
CA VAL A 527 -2.09 -35.79 -23.06
C VAL A 527 -3.29 -36.35 -22.27
N ALA A 528 -4.47 -35.74 -22.38
CA ALA A 528 -5.68 -36.17 -21.69
C ALA A 528 -6.23 -37.55 -22.13
N ASN A 529 -5.76 -38.12 -23.26
CA ASN A 529 -6.23 -39.40 -23.79
C ASN A 529 -5.20 -40.54 -23.64
N PRO A 530 -5.22 -41.25 -22.49
CA PRO A 530 -4.93 -42.68 -22.53
C PRO A 530 -5.92 -43.54 -21.70
N VAL A 531 -7.19 -43.12 -21.51
CA VAL A 531 -8.19 -43.91 -20.77
C VAL A 531 -9.50 -44.07 -21.54
N THR A 532 -9.55 -44.97 -22.52
CA THR A 532 -10.79 -45.68 -22.91
C THR A 532 -10.51 -46.93 -23.77
N SER A 533 -10.33 -48.08 -23.11
CA SER A 533 -10.77 -49.39 -23.61
C SER A 533 -10.67 -50.43 -22.50
N ALA A 534 -11.79 -51.08 -22.19
CA ALA A 534 -11.80 -52.18 -21.24
C ALA A 534 -11.33 -53.48 -21.92
N ALA A 535 -10.57 -54.28 -21.17
CA ALA A 535 -10.34 -55.73 -21.34
C ALA A 535 -10.51 -56.33 -22.76
N ILE A 536 -9.43 -56.33 -23.54
CA ILE A 536 -9.18 -57.40 -24.53
C ILE A 536 -7.90 -58.12 -24.11
N THR A 537 -7.98 -59.45 -24.03
CA THR A 537 -6.88 -60.32 -23.64
C THR A 537 -6.04 -60.74 -24.84
N SER A 538 -4.73 -60.92 -24.60
CA SER A 538 -3.79 -61.77 -25.33
C SER A 538 -3.14 -61.30 -26.66
N ILE A 539 -1.81 -61.48 -26.70
CA ILE A 539 -0.94 -61.86 -27.83
C ILE A 539 -0.74 -60.86 -29.01
N GLY A 540 0.53 -60.59 -29.34
CA GLY A 540 0.97 -60.55 -30.76
C GLY A 540 1.71 -59.31 -31.29
N ASP A 541 3.03 -59.28 -31.09
CA ASP A 541 4.09 -58.83 -32.03
C ASP A 541 4.15 -57.42 -32.70
N HIS A 542 5.39 -57.12 -33.14
CA HIS A 542 5.91 -55.95 -33.88
C HIS A 542 5.57 -55.96 -35.39
N PRO A 543 5.97 -54.95 -36.23
CA PRO A 543 6.19 -53.50 -36.00
C PRO A 543 5.69 -52.59 -37.18
N SER A 544 5.98 -51.27 -37.12
CA SER A 544 6.30 -50.39 -38.29
C SER A 544 5.11 -49.90 -39.19
N LEU A 545 5.16 -48.81 -39.99
CA LEU A 545 6.14 -47.71 -40.20
C LEU A 545 5.50 -46.52 -40.99
N THR A 546 5.88 -45.26 -40.68
CA THR A 546 5.98 -44.03 -41.55
C THR A 546 4.77 -43.36 -42.29
N THR A 547 4.78 -42.01 -42.23
CA THR A 547 4.51 -41.02 -43.33
C THR A 547 3.05 -40.78 -43.81
N ALA A 548 2.61 -39.61 -44.33
CA ALA A 548 2.83 -38.15 -44.06
C ALA A 548 1.92 -37.30 -45.00
N LEU A 549 1.96 -35.95 -44.85
CA LEU A 549 1.62 -34.89 -45.85
C LEU A 549 0.16 -34.55 -46.20
N GLN A 550 -0.33 -33.45 -45.60
CA GLN A 550 -0.70 -32.14 -46.21
C GLN A 550 -1.80 -31.98 -47.32
N PRO A 551 -2.34 -30.74 -47.52
CA PRO A 551 -3.75 -30.56 -47.93
C PRO A 551 -3.98 -29.73 -49.24
N LEU A 552 -5.25 -29.41 -49.53
CA LEU A 552 -5.72 -28.45 -50.54
C LEU A 552 -6.81 -27.50 -49.99
N ALA A 553 -7.09 -26.40 -50.70
CA ALA A 553 -8.04 -25.32 -50.35
C ALA A 553 -9.07 -25.08 -51.49
N VAL A 554 -10.02 -24.13 -51.33
CA VAL A 554 -10.57 -23.20 -52.38
C VAL A 554 -11.77 -22.33 -51.90
N ASP A 555 -11.62 -20.99 -52.06
CA ASP A 555 -12.51 -19.86 -52.52
C ASP A 555 -14.07 -19.84 -52.40
N GLY A 556 -14.74 -18.65 -52.52
CA GLY A 556 -16.24 -18.60 -52.60
C GLY A 556 -17.15 -17.32 -52.64
N THR A 557 -16.71 -16.05 -52.66
CA THR A 557 -17.46 -14.80 -53.08
C THR A 557 -18.94 -14.41 -52.70
N GLN A 558 -19.11 -13.19 -52.12
CA GLN A 558 -20.11 -12.06 -52.32
C GLN A 558 -21.68 -12.20 -52.40
N ARG A 559 -22.45 -11.27 -51.75
CA ARG A 559 -23.15 -10.05 -52.34
C ARG A 559 -24.16 -9.30 -51.39
N GLN A 560 -24.53 -8.04 -51.72
CA GLN A 560 -25.59 -7.16 -51.11
C GLN A 560 -26.64 -6.69 -52.17
N PRO A 561 -27.76 -5.99 -51.82
CA PRO A 561 -27.83 -4.50 -51.92
C PRO A 561 -28.86 -3.69 -51.04
N ASN A 562 -28.62 -2.36 -50.91
CA ASN A 562 -29.47 -1.12 -50.72
C ASN A 562 -31.01 -1.15 -50.39
N THR A 563 -31.72 -0.07 -49.92
CA THR A 563 -31.60 1.41 -50.18
C THR A 563 -32.34 2.36 -49.16
N GLN A 564 -31.82 3.60 -49.01
CA GLN A 564 -32.33 4.95 -48.61
C GLN A 564 -33.83 5.29 -48.31
N ASN A 565 -34.07 6.35 -47.47
CA ASN A 565 -34.81 7.58 -47.86
C ASN A 565 -34.64 8.84 -46.92
N GLN A 566 -35.31 9.97 -47.20
CA GLN A 566 -35.25 11.31 -46.50
C GLN A 566 -36.66 11.92 -46.24
N MET A 567 -36.93 13.12 -45.65
CA MET A 567 -36.13 14.28 -45.15
C MET A 567 -36.67 14.81 -43.76
N HIS A 568 -36.94 16.07 -43.34
CA HIS A 568 -37.04 17.46 -43.91
C HIS A 568 -36.77 18.57 -42.82
N MET A 569 -37.40 19.77 -42.87
CA MET A 569 -37.15 20.95 -41.96
C MET A 569 -38.42 21.74 -41.54
N SER A 570 -38.37 22.50 -40.42
CA SER A 570 -38.86 23.92 -40.32
C SER A 570 -38.44 24.63 -39.01
N GLU A 571 -38.50 25.97 -38.98
CA GLU A 571 -38.16 26.86 -37.84
C GLU A 571 -39.42 27.46 -37.17
N THR A 572 -39.31 28.00 -35.93
CA THR A 572 -40.01 29.25 -35.52
C THR A 572 -39.52 29.83 -34.18
N THR A 573 -39.75 31.13 -33.95
CA THR A 573 -39.29 31.92 -32.78
C THR A 573 -40.44 32.37 -31.86
N GLY A 574 -40.22 32.48 -30.55
CA GLY A 574 -41.17 33.04 -29.57
C GLY A 574 -40.50 33.61 -28.29
N LYS A 575 -41.19 34.47 -27.53
CA LYS A 575 -40.65 35.22 -26.36
C LYS A 575 -41.54 35.14 -25.11
N ALA A 576 -40.95 35.57 -23.98
CA ALA A 576 -41.53 35.86 -22.64
C ALA A 576 -41.62 34.65 -21.67
N ALA A 577 -41.53 34.81 -20.34
CA ALA A 577 -41.47 36.05 -19.52
C ALA A 577 -40.41 36.00 -18.38
N GLN A 578 -40.39 37.02 -17.51
CA GLN A 578 -39.38 37.24 -16.45
C GLN A 578 -39.82 36.76 -15.05
N MET A 579 -38.95 37.00 -14.06
CA MET A 579 -39.04 36.78 -12.59
C MET A 579 -38.53 35.42 -12.10
N ALA A 580 -37.81 35.31 -10.97
CA ALA A 580 -37.42 36.32 -9.97
C ALA A 580 -35.92 36.23 -9.60
N SER A 581 -35.41 37.26 -8.92
CA SER A 581 -33.99 37.46 -8.58
C SER A 581 -33.63 37.10 -7.14
N SER A 582 -32.43 36.56 -6.91
CA SER A 582 -31.63 36.89 -5.71
C SER A 582 -30.17 36.43 -5.85
N ASN A 583 -29.25 37.38 -6.05
CA ASN A 583 -27.84 37.20 -5.70
C ASN A 583 -27.65 37.66 -4.25
N VAL A 584 -26.93 36.89 -3.42
CA VAL A 584 -26.31 37.41 -2.20
C VAL A 584 -24.85 36.98 -2.19
N ASN A 585 -23.97 37.97 -2.14
CA ASN A 585 -22.52 37.80 -2.02
C ASN A 585 -22.15 37.86 -0.54
N ILE A 586 -21.29 36.96 -0.04
CA ILE A 586 -20.85 36.99 1.37
C ILE A 586 -19.46 37.63 1.44
N GLN A 587 -19.41 38.86 1.97
CA GLN A 587 -18.17 39.56 2.31
C GLN A 587 -17.69 39.21 3.73
N SER A 588 -16.39 39.41 3.95
CA SER A 588 -15.72 39.34 5.26
C SER A 588 -16.29 40.34 6.27
N THR A 589 -16.40 39.92 7.54
CA THR A 589 -16.68 40.81 8.68
C THR A 589 -15.58 40.73 9.76
N SER A 590 -15.43 41.83 10.50
CA SER A 590 -14.37 42.07 11.49
C SER A 590 -14.77 41.57 12.89
N PRO A 591 -13.83 41.21 13.78
CA PRO A 591 -14.17 40.67 15.09
C PRO A 591 -14.52 41.78 16.10
N ASP A 592 -15.82 42.02 16.33
CA ASP A 592 -16.29 42.72 17.55
C ASP A 592 -17.79 42.47 17.83
N GLN A 593 -18.12 41.27 18.32
CA GLN A 593 -19.37 41.01 19.05
C GLN A 593 -19.31 39.67 19.80
N ALA A 594 -19.14 39.75 21.12
CA ALA A 594 -19.18 38.61 22.02
C ALA A 594 -20.43 38.67 22.92
N ALA A 595 -20.74 37.54 23.57
CA ALA A 595 -21.97 37.24 24.31
C ALA A 595 -23.21 37.02 23.40
N THR A 596 -24.14 36.11 23.71
CA THR A 596 -24.31 35.38 24.98
C THR A 596 -24.69 33.92 24.77
N MET A 597 -23.93 32.99 25.35
CA MET A 597 -24.40 31.63 25.64
C MET A 597 -23.80 31.21 26.99
N GLN A 598 -24.64 31.00 28.00
CA GLN A 598 -24.18 30.76 29.37
C GLN A 598 -23.75 29.30 29.57
N VAL A 599 -22.49 29.11 29.96
CA VAL A 599 -22.00 27.84 30.52
C VAL A 599 -21.90 28.00 32.03
N ASN A 600 -22.54 27.10 32.78
CA ASN A 600 -22.55 27.12 34.24
C ASN A 600 -21.15 26.85 34.81
N ARG A 601 -20.44 27.90 35.23
CA ARG A 601 -19.27 27.77 36.11
C ARG A 601 -19.72 27.36 37.51
N ARG A 602 -18.92 26.55 38.21
CA ARG A 602 -19.06 26.36 39.66
C ARG A 602 -18.86 27.72 40.38
N PRO A 603 -19.55 27.97 41.51
CA PRO A 603 -19.49 29.27 42.20
C PRO A 603 -18.09 29.53 42.78
N SER A 604 -17.62 30.78 42.64
CA SER A 604 -16.25 31.20 42.96
C SER A 604 -16.03 31.63 44.42
N ASN A 605 -16.60 30.91 45.38
CA ASN A 605 -16.50 31.20 46.82
C ASN A 605 -15.95 29.99 47.60
N ILE A 606 -14.63 29.83 47.60
CA ILE A 606 -13.87 28.97 48.54
C ILE A 606 -12.60 29.74 48.91
N ASP A 607 -12.18 29.73 50.19
CA ASP A 607 -10.92 30.36 50.61
C ASP A 607 -9.72 29.52 50.11
N PRO A 608 -8.70 30.13 49.48
CA PRO A 608 -7.57 29.40 48.91
C PRO A 608 -6.70 28.63 49.93
N ASN A 609 -6.94 28.79 51.24
CA ASN A 609 -6.22 28.06 52.30
C ASN A 609 -7.00 26.86 52.88
N GLU A 610 -8.29 26.72 52.61
CA GLU A 610 -9.15 25.77 53.33
C GLU A 610 -8.97 24.30 52.87
N ASP A 611 -8.48 24.09 51.64
CA ASP A 611 -8.40 22.77 50.98
C ASP A 611 -7.04 22.06 51.13
N LEU A 612 -6.07 22.68 51.82
CA LEU A 612 -4.69 22.15 52.00
C LEU A 612 -4.60 20.84 52.81
N ASN A 613 -5.71 20.37 53.39
CA ASN A 613 -5.79 19.12 54.16
C ASN A 613 -6.56 18.00 53.43
N GLN A 614 -7.06 18.22 52.21
CA GLN A 614 -7.58 17.13 51.38
C GLN A 614 -6.47 16.58 50.46
N PRO A 615 -6.42 15.25 50.22
CA PRO A 615 -5.49 14.69 49.25
C PRO A 615 -5.82 15.23 47.85
N PHE A 616 -4.87 15.93 47.24
CA PHE A 616 -5.06 16.69 45.99
C PHE A 616 -5.43 15.84 44.75
N LEU A 617 -5.46 14.52 44.91
CA LEU A 617 -6.01 13.55 43.96
C LEU A 617 -6.89 12.57 44.77
N PRO A 618 -8.09 12.20 44.28
CA PRO A 618 -8.81 11.08 44.85
C PRO A 618 -7.97 9.81 44.67
N LEU A 619 -8.03 8.90 45.64
CA LEU A 619 -7.52 7.55 45.43
C LEU A 619 -8.29 6.89 44.29
N PHE A 620 -7.60 6.14 43.45
CA PHE A 620 -8.21 5.41 42.32
C PHE A 620 -9.00 4.21 42.84
N GLU A 621 -10.17 4.48 43.41
CA GLU A 621 -11.13 3.47 43.79
C GLU A 621 -11.80 2.87 42.53
N PRO A 622 -12.08 1.55 42.52
CA PRO A 622 -12.82 0.92 41.43
C PRO A 622 -14.26 1.45 41.39
N PRO A 623 -15.00 1.29 40.27
CA PRO A 623 -16.37 1.77 40.13
C PRO A 623 -17.29 1.31 41.28
N SER A 624 -18.27 2.13 41.66
CA SER A 624 -19.13 1.83 42.80
C SER A 624 -19.92 0.52 42.62
N GLY A 625 -19.70 -0.43 43.54
CA GLY A 625 -20.24 -1.80 43.46
C GLY A 625 -19.32 -2.85 42.80
N PHE A 626 -18.12 -2.47 42.37
CA PHE A 626 -17.16 -3.32 41.65
C PHE A 626 -16.20 -4.05 42.60
N ASP A 627 -16.77 -5.02 43.34
CA ASP A 627 -16.11 -5.74 44.44
C ASP A 627 -15.10 -6.81 43.95
N LYS A 628 -13.89 -6.82 44.56
CA LYS A 628 -12.77 -7.76 44.24
C LYS A 628 -13.08 -9.21 44.62
N GLU A 629 -13.83 -9.45 45.69
CA GLU A 629 -14.25 -10.80 46.10
C GLU A 629 -15.35 -11.34 45.17
N LYS A 630 -16.25 -10.45 44.73
CA LYS A 630 -17.41 -10.82 43.91
C LYS A 630 -17.06 -11.02 42.43
N TYR A 631 -16.12 -10.23 41.88
CA TYR A 631 -15.76 -10.26 40.45
C TYR A 631 -14.24 -10.27 40.19
N PRO A 632 -13.47 -11.23 40.76
CA PRO A 632 -12.01 -11.18 40.77
C PRO A 632 -11.35 -11.09 39.38
N LYS A 633 -11.92 -11.75 38.35
CA LYS A 633 -11.42 -11.63 36.96
C LYS A 633 -11.65 -10.24 36.35
N LEU A 634 -12.77 -9.61 36.70
CA LEU A 634 -13.14 -8.28 36.21
C LEU A 634 -12.32 -7.20 36.92
N TYR A 635 -12.08 -7.39 38.22
CA TYR A 635 -11.16 -6.56 38.99
C TYR A 635 -9.73 -6.66 38.44
N ALA A 636 -9.20 -7.87 38.18
CA ALA A 636 -7.87 -8.04 37.60
C ALA A 636 -7.74 -7.44 36.19
N ALA A 637 -8.82 -7.46 35.39
CA ALA A 637 -8.86 -6.79 34.09
C ALA A 637 -8.84 -5.26 34.20
N TRP A 638 -9.56 -4.68 35.19
CA TRP A 638 -9.52 -3.25 35.51
C TRP A 638 -8.14 -2.83 36.06
N GLU A 639 -7.58 -3.61 36.99
CA GLU A 639 -6.24 -3.42 37.57
C GLU A 639 -5.18 -3.40 36.45
N LYS A 640 -5.20 -4.39 35.55
CA LYS A 640 -4.34 -4.39 34.35
C LYS A 640 -4.57 -3.19 33.43
N HIS A 641 -5.83 -2.81 33.17
CA HIS A 641 -6.15 -1.68 32.30
C HIS A 641 -5.60 -0.35 32.85
N VAL A 642 -5.71 -0.14 34.17
CA VAL A 642 -5.14 1.04 34.84
C VAL A 642 -3.61 1.02 34.78
N THR A 643 -2.96 -0.11 35.10
CA THR A 643 -1.49 -0.23 35.03
C THR A 643 -0.96 0.01 33.61
N THR A 644 -1.53 -0.65 32.60
CA THR A 644 -1.15 -0.44 31.19
C THR A 644 -1.46 0.98 30.69
N GLY A 645 -2.47 1.65 31.25
CA GLY A 645 -2.68 3.08 31.07
C GLY A 645 -1.47 3.90 31.52
N TYR A 646 -0.99 3.70 32.75
CA TYR A 646 0.22 4.38 33.26
C TYR A 646 1.48 4.06 32.45
N GLU A 647 1.70 2.80 32.06
CA GLU A 647 2.83 2.38 31.22
C GLU A 647 2.84 3.13 29.87
N HIS A 648 1.67 3.30 29.25
CA HIS A 648 1.52 4.09 28.02
C HIS A 648 1.72 5.60 28.25
N PHE A 649 1.26 6.17 29.36
CA PHE A 649 1.49 7.60 29.66
C PHE A 649 2.95 7.91 29.95
N ASP A 650 3.65 7.06 30.70
CA ASP A 650 5.09 7.19 30.95
C ASP A 650 5.90 7.07 29.63
N THR A 651 5.55 6.07 28.80
CA THR A 651 6.12 5.92 27.44
C THR A 651 5.88 7.16 26.58
N MET A 652 4.68 7.74 26.62
CA MET A 652 4.33 8.94 25.83
C MET A 652 5.08 10.18 26.35
N PHE A 653 5.15 10.37 27.67
CA PHE A 653 5.91 11.44 28.30
C PHE A 653 7.40 11.35 27.96
N HIS A 654 8.02 10.17 28.09
CA HIS A 654 9.42 9.96 27.74
C HIS A 654 9.69 10.21 26.25
N ARG A 655 8.82 9.76 25.33
CA ARG A 655 8.97 10.05 23.88
C ARG A 655 8.91 11.57 23.60
N ILE A 656 7.94 12.27 24.16
CA ILE A 656 7.78 13.72 23.98
C ILE A 656 8.96 14.50 24.59
N LEU A 657 9.38 14.15 25.80
CA LEU A 657 10.53 14.76 26.46
C LEU A 657 11.83 14.53 25.66
N THR A 658 12.06 13.32 25.15
CA THR A 658 13.20 13.02 24.29
C THR A 658 13.18 13.81 22.98
N ALA A 659 12.01 13.96 22.34
CA ALA A 659 11.86 14.77 21.12
C ALA A 659 12.22 16.25 21.36
N PHE A 660 11.75 16.85 22.46
CA PHE A 660 12.13 18.23 22.82
C PHE A 660 13.61 18.35 23.19
N LEU A 661 14.16 17.40 23.96
CA LEU A 661 15.58 17.40 24.34
C LEU A 661 16.52 17.16 23.15
N LEU A 662 16.08 16.50 22.07
CA LEU A 662 16.88 16.30 20.86
C LEU A 662 17.32 17.62 20.21
N SER A 663 16.47 18.65 20.26
CA SER A 663 16.77 20.02 19.79
C SER A 663 17.79 20.73 20.69
N HIS A 664 17.73 20.49 22.00
CA HIS A 664 18.72 20.96 22.96
C HIS A 664 20.08 20.27 22.73
N TYR A 665 20.10 18.94 22.64
CA TYR A 665 21.33 18.17 22.43
C TYR A 665 22.00 18.47 21.08
N SER A 666 21.25 18.62 19.99
CA SER A 666 21.83 19.00 18.69
C SER A 666 22.48 20.39 18.73
N THR A 667 21.88 21.35 19.45
CA THR A 667 22.46 22.68 19.70
C THR A 667 23.76 22.59 20.52
N VAL A 668 23.79 21.77 21.57
CA VAL A 668 24.99 21.54 22.40
C VAL A 668 26.10 20.86 21.60
N VAL A 669 25.77 19.85 20.79
CA VAL A 669 26.72 19.14 19.91
C VAL A 669 27.29 20.07 18.82
N MET A 670 26.44 20.90 18.19
CA MET A 670 26.90 21.92 17.24
C MET A 670 27.90 22.89 17.89
N ASN A 671 27.60 23.38 19.09
CA ASN A 671 28.51 24.26 19.83
C ASN A 671 29.83 23.57 20.19
N TRP A 672 29.81 22.28 20.55
CA TRP A 672 31.02 21.48 20.76
C TRP A 672 31.85 21.28 19.48
N ILE A 673 31.22 21.01 18.34
CA ILE A 673 31.89 20.89 17.05
C ILE A 673 32.55 22.22 16.67
N LEU A 674 31.83 23.34 16.79
CA LEU A 674 32.37 24.69 16.56
C LEU A 674 33.53 25.01 17.51
N PHE A 675 33.45 24.59 18.77
CA PHE A 675 34.52 24.74 19.75
C PHE A 675 35.79 23.99 19.33
N VAL A 676 35.67 22.69 19.01
CA VAL A 676 36.80 21.85 18.57
C VAL A 676 37.42 22.36 17.27
N VAL A 677 36.60 22.79 16.31
CA VAL A 677 37.08 23.39 15.05
C VAL A 677 37.84 24.70 15.30
N GLY A 678 37.33 25.58 16.18
CA GLY A 678 38.01 26.82 16.56
C GLY A 678 39.37 26.58 17.23
N VAL A 679 39.43 25.64 18.17
CA VAL A 679 40.70 25.21 18.82
C VAL A 679 41.66 24.60 17.81
N GLY A 680 41.17 23.78 16.87
CA GLY A 680 41.98 23.21 15.78
C GLY A 680 42.62 24.26 14.88
N PHE A 681 41.87 25.30 14.49
CA PHE A 681 42.41 26.44 13.74
C PHE A 681 43.42 27.25 14.56
N PHE A 682 43.17 27.47 15.86
CA PHE A 682 44.12 28.16 16.74
C PHE A 682 45.46 27.41 16.83
N ILE A 683 45.44 26.11 17.13
CA ILE A 683 46.65 25.26 17.19
C ILE A 683 47.39 25.30 15.84
N ARG A 684 46.67 25.17 14.71
CA ARG A 684 47.26 25.23 13.37
C ARG A 684 47.85 26.60 13.01
N SER A 685 47.33 27.69 13.59
CA SER A 685 47.92 29.03 13.47
C SER A 685 49.22 29.14 14.27
N VAL A 686 49.22 28.70 15.53
CA VAL A 686 50.42 28.66 16.40
C VAL A 686 51.55 27.84 15.76
N MET A 687 51.23 26.66 15.22
CA MET A 687 52.19 25.78 14.51
C MET A 687 52.76 26.39 13.23
N LYS A 688 52.10 27.39 12.61
CA LYS A 688 52.64 28.14 11.47
C LYS A 688 53.44 29.38 11.89
N GLY A 689 53.03 30.05 12.98
CA GLY A 689 53.73 31.24 13.49
C GLY A 689 55.16 30.97 13.94
N THR A 690 55.48 29.74 14.35
CA THR A 690 56.84 29.30 14.70
C THR A 690 57.75 29.05 13.49
N THR A 691 57.23 29.05 12.26
CA THR A 691 57.98 28.70 11.04
C THR A 691 57.98 29.84 10.00
N GLN A 692 58.35 31.05 10.45
CA GLN A 692 58.67 32.22 9.61
C GLN A 692 57.52 32.91 8.84
N ASP A 693 56.46 33.35 9.53
CA ASP A 693 55.95 34.73 9.37
C ASP A 693 55.07 35.12 10.58
N LEU A 694 55.35 36.26 11.22
CA LEU A 694 54.60 36.71 12.40
C LEU A 694 53.28 37.41 12.05
N ALA A 695 53.23 38.15 10.93
CA ALA A 695 52.09 39.03 10.64
C ALA A 695 50.78 38.25 10.38
N PRO A 696 50.75 37.17 9.58
CA PRO A 696 49.53 36.40 9.36
C PRO A 696 49.10 35.64 10.62
N ALA A 697 50.05 35.05 11.36
CA ALA A 697 49.77 34.25 12.55
C ALA A 697 49.14 35.08 13.68
N ALA A 698 49.65 36.31 13.90
CA ALA A 698 49.08 37.24 14.86
C ALA A 698 47.70 37.75 14.43
N LEU A 699 47.52 38.10 13.15
CA LEU A 699 46.27 38.69 12.65
C LEU A 699 45.14 37.66 12.61
N PHE A 700 45.36 36.47 12.05
CA PHE A 700 44.36 35.39 12.05
C PHE A 700 44.19 34.77 13.44
N GLY A 701 45.27 34.51 14.19
CA GLY A 701 45.17 33.96 15.54
C GLY A 701 44.43 34.88 16.50
N GLY A 702 44.78 36.17 16.53
CA GLY A 702 44.12 37.18 17.34
C GLY A 702 42.67 37.41 16.94
N LEU A 703 42.38 37.57 15.64
CA LEU A 703 41.01 37.77 15.17
C LEU A 703 40.13 36.54 15.43
N SER A 704 40.63 35.31 15.17
CA SER A 704 39.88 34.09 15.50
C SER A 704 39.60 33.96 17.00
N VAL A 705 40.57 34.22 17.88
CA VAL A 705 40.35 34.18 19.34
C VAL A 705 39.34 35.26 19.77
N ILE A 706 39.44 36.49 19.26
CA ILE A 706 38.51 37.58 19.59
C ILE A 706 37.10 37.27 19.07
N THR A 707 36.94 36.81 17.83
CA THR A 707 35.63 36.44 17.28
C THR A 707 35.03 35.23 18.01
N PHE A 708 35.84 34.23 18.37
CA PHE A 708 35.39 33.03 19.10
C PHE A 708 34.96 33.34 20.53
N LEU A 709 35.78 34.08 21.29
CA LEU A 709 35.42 34.59 22.62
C LEU A 709 34.21 35.52 22.54
N THR A 710 34.15 36.42 21.55
CA THR A 710 32.98 37.30 21.38
C THR A 710 31.73 36.48 21.07
N TYR A 711 31.81 35.44 20.24
CA TYR A 711 30.65 34.59 19.92
C TYR A 711 30.14 33.85 21.16
N PHE A 712 31.01 33.18 21.91
CA PHE A 712 30.64 32.43 23.12
C PHE A 712 30.26 33.32 24.32
N ILE A 713 30.78 34.55 24.42
CA ILE A 713 30.44 35.48 25.51
C ILE A 713 29.22 36.37 25.16
N SER A 714 28.92 36.60 23.87
CA SER A 714 27.78 37.41 23.44
C SER A 714 26.52 36.62 23.07
N ARG A 715 26.63 35.32 22.76
CA ARG A 715 25.47 34.41 22.69
C ARG A 715 25.30 33.71 24.04
N PRO A 716 24.36 34.15 24.89
CA PRO A 716 24.30 33.66 26.26
C PRO A 716 23.71 32.25 26.35
N THR A 717 24.16 31.50 27.35
CA THR A 717 23.50 30.28 27.85
C THR A 717 22.03 30.52 28.18
N GLN A 718 21.65 31.75 28.47
CA GLN A 718 20.29 32.23 28.72
C GLN A 718 19.26 31.73 27.68
N THR A 719 19.58 31.63 26.39
CA THR A 719 18.60 31.07 25.40
C THR A 719 18.40 29.56 25.57
N VAL A 720 19.42 28.84 26.05
CA VAL A 720 19.33 27.40 26.36
C VAL A 720 18.54 27.18 27.65
N GLU A 721 18.73 28.08 28.63
CA GLU A 721 18.04 28.15 29.93
C GLU A 721 16.56 28.54 29.78
N GLU A 722 16.24 29.58 29.00
CA GLU A 722 14.88 29.99 28.61
C GLU A 722 14.10 28.84 27.95
N ASN A 723 14.76 28.11 27.03
CA ASN A 723 14.17 26.94 26.38
C ASN A 723 13.99 25.77 27.35
N LEU A 724 14.95 25.54 28.25
CA LEU A 724 14.84 24.48 29.26
C LEU A 724 13.68 24.75 30.22
N HIS A 725 13.53 25.98 30.72
CA HIS A 725 12.38 26.39 31.52
C HIS A 725 11.04 26.26 30.77
N PHE A 726 10.99 26.65 29.49
CA PHE A 726 9.79 26.48 28.67
C PHE A 726 9.40 25.00 28.55
N ILE A 727 10.35 24.11 28.24
CA ILE A 727 10.14 22.66 28.15
C ILE A 727 9.70 22.08 29.51
N THR A 728 10.32 22.50 30.62
CA THR A 728 9.93 22.05 31.97
C THR A 728 8.49 22.44 32.33
N TRP A 729 8.09 23.69 32.06
CA TRP A 729 6.71 24.13 32.32
C TRP A 729 5.70 23.50 31.38
N LEU A 730 6.05 23.29 30.10
CA LEU A 730 5.20 22.57 29.16
C LEU A 730 4.98 21.11 29.60
N GLY A 731 6.03 20.43 30.05
CA GLY A 731 5.94 19.09 30.64
C GLY A 731 5.08 19.03 31.90
N LEU A 732 5.17 20.03 32.77
CA LEU A 732 4.30 20.16 33.95
C LEU A 732 2.82 20.34 33.58
N ILE A 733 2.51 21.20 32.61
CA ILE A 733 1.13 21.40 32.13
C ILE A 733 0.60 20.12 31.47
N TYR A 734 1.42 19.46 30.66
CA TYR A 734 1.07 18.21 29.96
C TYR A 734 0.78 17.06 30.94
N ASN A 735 1.64 16.86 31.94
CA ASN A 735 1.42 15.87 32.99
C ASN A 735 0.17 16.21 33.82
N SER A 736 -0.03 17.49 34.18
CA SER A 736 -1.22 17.96 34.91
C SER A 736 -2.51 17.74 34.13
N TYR A 737 -2.50 17.90 32.80
CA TYR A 737 -3.64 17.58 31.93
C TYR A 737 -4.00 16.09 32.03
N TRP A 738 -3.03 15.19 31.82
CA TRP A 738 -3.30 13.75 31.82
C TRP A 738 -3.64 13.20 33.20
N VAL A 739 -2.99 13.66 34.27
CA VAL A 739 -3.34 13.25 35.65
C VAL A 739 -4.76 13.69 36.01
N ARG A 740 -5.17 14.92 35.66
CA ARG A 740 -6.56 15.37 35.85
C ARG A 740 -7.54 14.57 34.99
N GLN A 741 -7.15 14.21 33.77
CA GLN A 741 -7.98 13.42 32.86
C GLN A 741 -8.14 11.96 33.30
N LEU A 742 -7.13 11.38 33.95
CA LEU A 742 -7.23 10.06 34.57
C LEU A 742 -8.16 10.11 35.80
N ALA A 743 -8.08 11.19 36.58
CA ALA A 743 -8.89 11.40 37.78
C ALA A 743 -10.36 11.82 37.52
N SER A 744 -10.78 12.04 36.26
CA SER A 744 -12.20 12.31 35.92
C SER A 744 -13.02 11.01 35.87
N ILE A 745 -13.21 10.38 37.04
CA ILE A 745 -13.72 9.00 37.19
C ILE A 745 -15.24 8.88 36.92
N THR A 746 -16.00 9.98 36.98
CA THR A 746 -17.47 9.94 36.93
C THR A 746 -18.01 10.00 35.50
N ALA A 747 -18.56 8.89 35.00
CA ALA A 747 -19.13 8.80 33.64
C ALA A 747 -20.24 9.84 33.33
N ALA A 748 -20.94 10.35 34.35
CA ALA A 748 -21.96 11.39 34.20
C ALA A 748 -21.40 12.81 33.96
N THR A 749 -20.12 13.06 34.25
CA THR A 749 -19.47 14.38 34.08
C THR A 749 -18.25 14.35 33.16
N ALA A 750 -17.71 13.17 32.83
CA ALA A 750 -16.47 12.98 32.07
C ALA A 750 -16.33 13.83 30.79
N GLN A 751 -17.40 14.02 30.01
CA GLN A 751 -17.40 14.92 28.83
C GLN A 751 -17.16 16.39 29.21
N THR A 752 -17.83 16.88 30.26
CA THR A 752 -17.71 18.25 30.77
C THR A 752 -16.37 18.46 31.46
N ASP A 753 -15.91 17.48 32.22
CA ASP A 753 -14.61 17.51 32.92
C ASP A 753 -13.46 17.52 31.91
N LEU A 754 -13.46 16.61 30.91
CA LEU A 754 -12.51 16.60 29.79
C LEU A 754 -12.50 17.94 29.05
N HIS A 755 -13.67 18.51 28.76
CA HIS A 755 -13.75 19.81 28.10
C HIS A 755 -13.09 20.92 28.93
N GLN A 756 -13.39 21.00 30.24
CA GLN A 756 -12.78 22.00 31.13
C GLN A 756 -11.28 21.78 31.31
N ILE A 757 -10.82 20.53 31.48
CA ILE A 757 -9.39 20.18 31.59
C ILE A 757 -8.65 20.57 30.30
N THR A 758 -9.26 20.37 29.13
CA THR A 758 -8.72 20.80 27.83
C THR A 758 -8.64 22.32 27.71
N VAL A 759 -9.69 23.05 28.09
CA VAL A 759 -9.71 24.52 28.09
C VAL A 759 -8.66 25.10 29.05
N ASP A 760 -8.54 24.54 30.26
CA ASP A 760 -7.52 24.93 31.25
C ASP A 760 -6.10 24.71 30.72
N ALA A 761 -5.85 23.59 30.04
CA ALA A 761 -4.54 23.27 29.48
C ALA A 761 -4.19 24.18 28.30
N ILE A 762 -5.13 24.43 27.38
CA ILE A 762 -4.95 25.36 26.26
C ILE A 762 -4.64 26.77 26.78
N ALA A 763 -5.36 27.26 27.79
CA ALA A 763 -5.11 28.57 28.38
C ALA A 763 -3.73 28.68 29.04
N GLN A 764 -3.27 27.62 29.73
CA GLN A 764 -1.92 27.58 30.31
C GLN A 764 -0.82 27.51 29.24
N ILE A 765 -1.01 26.72 28.18
CA ILE A 765 -0.06 26.62 27.06
C ILE A 765 0.04 27.97 26.33
N GLN A 766 -1.09 28.62 26.03
CA GLN A 766 -1.11 29.97 25.44
C GLN A 766 -0.43 31.00 26.35
N GLY A 767 -0.68 30.95 27.67
CA GLY A 767 0.00 31.81 28.64
C GLY A 767 1.52 31.60 28.69
N LEU A 768 1.98 30.35 28.58
CA LEU A 768 3.40 30.00 28.53
C LEU A 768 4.06 30.46 27.22
N ILE A 769 3.42 30.23 26.08
CA ILE A 769 3.86 30.70 24.76
C ILE A 769 3.99 32.22 24.73
N ASN A 770 2.98 32.95 25.23
CA ASN A 770 2.99 34.41 25.23
C ASN A 770 4.12 34.98 26.10
N ARG A 771 4.37 34.44 27.30
CA ARG A 771 5.50 34.84 28.16
C ARG A 771 6.86 34.53 27.51
N HIS A 772 6.98 33.38 26.83
CA HIS A 772 8.20 33.02 26.12
C HIS A 772 8.45 33.95 24.92
N ALA A 773 7.41 34.25 24.13
CA ALA A 773 7.48 35.23 23.04
C ALA A 773 7.84 36.64 23.54
N GLU A 774 7.29 37.07 24.69
CA GLU A 774 7.65 38.34 25.32
C GLU A 774 9.12 38.38 25.79
N ALA A 775 9.62 37.31 26.41
CA ALA A 775 11.04 37.19 26.77
C ALA A 775 11.96 37.19 25.53
N VAL A 776 11.55 36.52 24.44
CA VAL A 776 12.25 36.51 23.14
C VAL A 776 12.25 37.89 22.48
N ASN A 777 11.16 38.65 22.58
CA ASN A 777 11.03 39.98 21.97
C ASN A 777 11.75 41.08 22.77
N ASN A 778 11.81 40.96 24.10
CA ASN A 778 12.52 41.91 24.98
C ASN A 778 14.05 41.75 24.96
N ARG A 779 14.62 40.98 24.02
CA ARG A 779 16.07 40.77 23.87
C ARG A 779 16.79 42.08 23.47
N PRO A 780 17.66 42.65 24.33
CA PRO A 780 18.40 43.85 23.98
C PRO A 780 19.40 43.54 22.86
N SER A 781 19.44 44.38 21.83
CA SER A 781 20.35 44.19 20.71
C SER A 781 21.81 44.19 21.17
N LEU A 782 22.67 43.47 20.45
CA LEU A 782 24.11 43.39 20.73
C LEU A 782 24.75 44.80 20.71
N ILE A 783 24.23 45.67 19.85
CA ILE A 783 24.57 47.10 19.76
C ILE A 783 24.17 47.85 21.05
N GLN A 784 22.96 47.67 21.57
CA GLN A 784 22.54 48.29 22.84
C GLN A 784 23.36 47.80 24.04
N ARG A 785 23.71 46.51 24.14
CA ARG A 785 24.54 46.01 25.24
C ARG A 785 25.98 46.56 25.20
N VAL A 786 26.54 46.82 24.01
CA VAL A 786 27.87 47.41 23.85
C VAL A 786 27.86 48.94 24.02
N LEU A 787 26.88 49.65 23.47
CA LEU A 787 26.75 51.11 23.61
C LEU A 787 26.27 51.54 25.00
N GLY A 788 25.45 50.73 25.67
CA GLY A 788 24.95 51.00 27.03
C GLY A 788 26.06 51.17 28.06
N ARG A 789 27.12 50.33 27.98
CA ARG A 789 28.32 50.46 28.84
C ARG A 789 29.18 51.70 28.54
N LYS A 790 28.89 52.44 27.47
CA LYS A 790 29.67 53.62 27.04
C LYS A 790 29.04 54.95 27.45
N LYS A 791 28.08 54.94 28.38
CA LYS A 791 27.32 56.14 28.81
C LYS A 791 27.34 56.44 30.31
N GLU A 792 28.24 55.81 31.07
CA GLU A 792 28.44 56.06 32.52
C GLU A 792 29.86 56.56 32.86
N THR A 793 30.52 57.30 31.95
CA THR A 793 31.79 57.99 32.24
C THR A 793 31.88 59.37 31.58
N GLU A 794 31.08 60.33 32.06
CA GLU A 794 31.45 61.76 32.08
C GLU A 794 30.77 62.45 33.29
N PRO A 795 31.37 63.51 33.87
CA PRO A 795 31.07 63.90 35.25
C PRO A 795 29.89 64.87 35.39
N ASN A 796 29.25 64.81 36.56
CA ASN A 796 28.16 65.70 36.98
C ASN A 796 28.61 67.18 37.02
N LEU A 797 28.12 67.99 36.07
CA LEU A 797 28.41 69.42 36.00
C LEU A 797 27.16 70.27 35.71
N LYS A 798 26.38 70.48 36.78
CA LYS A 798 25.62 71.70 37.12
C LYS A 798 24.69 72.33 36.05
N ASP A 799 23.40 72.17 36.34
CA ASP A 799 22.49 73.29 36.67
C ASP A 799 21.91 74.18 35.53
N LYS A 800 20.74 74.74 35.82
CA LYS A 800 20.05 75.89 35.18
C LYS A 800 19.47 75.81 33.75
N THR A 801 18.15 75.61 33.78
CA THR A 801 17.10 76.48 33.18
C THR A 801 16.85 76.50 31.67
N THR A 802 15.66 76.01 31.31
CA THR A 802 14.53 76.77 30.75
C THR A 802 14.78 77.85 29.69
N THR A 803 14.13 77.73 28.52
CA THR A 803 13.06 78.65 28.01
C THR A 803 13.04 78.77 26.48
N LYS A 804 12.04 78.13 25.82
CA LYS A 804 11.48 78.49 24.48
C LYS A 804 12.47 78.41 23.28
N ILE A 805 12.01 78.34 22.03
CA ILE A 805 10.65 78.46 21.45
C ILE A 805 10.17 77.09 20.98
#